data_AF-A0A7S1IXP1-F1
#
_entry.id   AF-A0A7S1IXP1-F1
#
_cell.length_a   1.000
_cell.length_b   1.000
_cell.length_c   1.000
_cell.angle_alpha   90.00
_cell.angle_beta   90.00
_cell.angle_gamma   90.00
#
_symmetry.space_group_name_H-M   'P 1'
#
loop_
_entity.id
_entity.type
_entity.pdbx_description
1 polymer ?
#
loop_
_entity_poly.entity_id
_entity_poly.type
_entity_poly.pdbx_seq_one_letter_code
_entity_poly.pdbx_strand_id
1 'polypeptide(L)'
;RGLCMDPSDGDPPVMDAKGMPEPDEQGGSEGEAQPEAGAGRSAKAERRRRQKLAKRARDRQAAAAAAEADAEAEAEEEEVEEAQDEASATSASAGGSAVAASAQVQDQEGQQAGQRQVEASEVDASKQAKQKSRASKAAGDQELGSPFLERLDDCRLRIKKGFVPNMRTDGLVFATPELTKLLLHEMKSHGGSMQPALKQVANVAGLPGIIGMSMGMPDIHCGYGFAIGNICAVDTSNPDAVVSPGGVGFDINCGVRLLRTNLNEEDVVKCRESLANAIFKNIPVGAGAGRGAVLSDDELTQMMGRGMPFLYTKDNLPAGNFVWPEDAEHCEERGFLNWADPKCVSSRARSRGKSQCGTMGAGNHYCEVQVVDEIHDPEAAKVMGVDRVGQVCVMIHSGSRGLGHQVCTDYLVELDKEMKRSSVSLNDRQLACAKINSAVGQSYLGAMASAGNFAFCNRSLMAAQVRKAFKEVFCRDPRDMDMHVVYDVCHNIAKFEEHVVDGEVKKVLVHRKGATRAFPPHHPCLPPKYQPIGQPVIIGGSMGTCSYVLTGTEGSMAQTFGSTCHGAGREMSRSHALKEFSSGNVKADMLKRGIFVKSGDSRLLAEEAGGAYKDVTQVVQTCHKAGISKMCFRLRPVVVIKG
;
A
#
# COMPACT_ATOMS: atom_id res chain seq x y z
N ARG A 1 71.27 32.07 5.84
CA ARG A 1 71.35 33.02 4.71
C ARG A 1 69.94 33.04 4.11
N GLY A 2 68.98 33.88 4.52
CA GLY A 2 68.99 35.33 4.80
C GLY A 2 68.31 36.04 3.61
N LEU A 3 67.38 37.01 3.72
CA LEU A 3 66.91 37.86 4.82
C LEU A 3 65.46 38.39 4.52
N CYS A 4 64.74 38.82 5.57
CA CYS A 4 63.75 39.93 5.75
C CYS A 4 62.91 40.49 4.56
N MET A 5 61.72 41.11 4.72
CA MET A 5 61.11 41.91 5.82
C MET A 5 59.58 41.66 5.98
N ASP A 6 58.98 42.28 7.00
CA ASP A 6 57.61 42.10 7.54
C ASP A 6 56.73 43.39 7.34
N PRO A 7 55.65 43.72 8.11
CA PRO A 7 54.25 43.71 7.66
C PRO A 7 53.51 45.07 7.71
N SER A 8 52.19 45.11 7.38
CA SER A 8 51.15 45.82 8.18
C SER A 8 49.73 45.75 7.58
N ASP A 9 48.72 45.48 8.43
CA ASP A 9 47.26 45.63 8.18
C ASP A 9 46.74 47.08 8.39
N GLY A 10 45.52 47.41 7.91
CA GLY A 10 44.76 48.58 8.41
C GLY A 10 43.67 49.19 7.49
N ASP A 11 42.39 48.90 7.76
CA ASP A 11 41.14 49.59 7.30
C ASP A 11 40.89 50.97 7.99
N PRO A 12 39.78 51.74 7.76
CA PRO A 12 38.92 52.09 6.58
C PRO A 12 38.81 53.66 6.44
N PRO A 13 37.66 54.42 6.41
CA PRO A 13 36.30 54.30 5.79
C PRO A 13 35.74 55.53 4.99
N VAL A 14 34.81 55.26 4.05
CA VAL A 14 33.53 55.94 3.63
C VAL A 14 33.31 57.50 3.65
N MET A 15 32.52 57.99 2.65
CA MET A 15 31.75 59.28 2.49
C MET A 15 32.31 60.30 1.47
N ASP A 16 31.55 61.07 0.64
CA ASP A 16 30.10 61.10 0.29
C ASP A 16 29.85 61.78 -1.12
N ALA A 17 28.59 61.98 -1.53
CA ALA A 17 28.13 62.34 -2.90
C ALA A 17 28.02 63.85 -3.28
N LYS A 18 28.01 64.14 -4.62
CA LYS A 18 26.98 64.93 -5.38
C LYS A 18 27.47 65.52 -6.73
N GLY A 19 26.57 65.58 -7.74
CA GLY A 19 26.70 66.49 -8.91
C GLY A 19 26.04 66.01 -10.22
N MET A 20 24.95 66.65 -10.66
CA MET A 20 24.27 66.52 -11.97
C MET A 20 24.49 67.82 -12.80
N PRO A 21 24.28 67.92 -14.15
CA PRO A 21 23.00 67.62 -14.84
C PRO A 21 23.08 67.12 -16.33
N GLU A 22 21.89 66.90 -16.95
CA GLU A 22 21.62 66.83 -18.42
C GLU A 22 21.22 68.26 -18.97
N PRO A 23 20.65 68.51 -20.19
CA PRO A 23 20.28 67.66 -21.35
C PRO A 23 20.54 68.27 -22.77
N ASP A 24 19.90 67.69 -23.81
CA ASP A 24 19.53 68.27 -25.14
C ASP A 24 20.65 68.55 -26.19
N GLU A 25 20.45 68.57 -27.52
CA GLU A 25 19.34 68.17 -28.42
C GLU A 25 19.85 67.95 -29.89
N GLN A 26 19.04 67.28 -30.74
CA GLN A 26 18.89 67.42 -32.22
C GLN A 26 20.10 67.45 -33.21
N GLY A 27 19.95 66.71 -34.33
CA GLY A 27 20.17 67.30 -35.68
C GLY A 27 21.05 66.57 -36.73
N GLY A 28 20.41 66.00 -37.76
CA GLY A 28 21.00 65.69 -39.09
C GLY A 28 21.87 64.41 -39.21
N SER A 29 22.07 63.82 -40.39
CA SER A 29 21.36 63.93 -41.69
C SER A 29 21.62 62.68 -42.53
N GLU A 30 20.85 62.52 -43.62
CA GLU A 30 20.77 61.35 -44.51
C GLU A 30 22.10 60.74 -45.00
N GLY A 31 22.14 59.42 -45.13
CA GLY A 31 23.25 58.64 -45.71
C GLY A 31 22.78 57.24 -46.14
N GLU A 32 22.82 56.99 -47.44
CA GLU A 32 22.15 55.92 -48.19
C GLU A 32 22.25 54.47 -47.64
N ALA A 33 21.14 53.73 -47.71
CA ALA A 33 21.06 52.32 -47.32
C ALA A 33 21.29 51.37 -48.52
N GLN A 34 22.18 50.40 -48.37
CA GLN A 34 22.18 49.16 -49.15
C GLN A 34 21.41 48.05 -48.42
N PRO A 35 20.61 47.19 -49.11
CA PRO A 35 19.72 46.26 -48.44
C PRO A 35 20.33 44.87 -48.20
N GLU A 36 20.81 44.59 -46.98
CA GLU A 36 21.16 43.21 -46.56
C GLU A 36 20.10 42.56 -45.65
N ALA A 37 19.40 41.57 -46.21
CA ALA A 37 19.04 40.28 -45.59
C ALA A 37 18.46 40.20 -44.14
N GLY A 38 17.78 41.24 -43.62
CA GLY A 38 17.29 41.28 -42.24
C GLY A 38 15.99 40.50 -41.88
N ALA A 39 15.14 40.15 -42.85
CA ALA A 39 13.74 39.77 -42.55
C ALA A 39 13.49 38.27 -42.21
N GLY A 40 14.39 37.35 -42.60
CA GLY A 40 14.11 35.91 -42.56
C GLY A 40 14.22 35.22 -41.19
N ARG A 41 14.99 35.78 -40.25
CA ARG A 41 15.28 35.13 -38.96
C ARG A 41 14.19 35.37 -37.90
N SER A 42 13.57 36.55 -37.89
CA SER A 42 12.51 36.91 -36.92
C SER A 42 11.25 36.02 -37.07
N ALA A 43 10.69 35.95 -38.29
CA ALA A 43 9.47 35.19 -38.56
C ALA A 43 9.60 33.68 -38.25
N LYS A 44 10.79 33.09 -38.46
CA LYS A 44 11.06 31.67 -38.15
C LYS A 44 11.15 31.41 -36.64
N ALA A 45 11.72 32.35 -35.88
CA ALA A 45 11.75 32.29 -34.42
C ALA A 45 10.33 32.44 -33.84
N GLU A 46 9.55 33.39 -34.34
CA GLU A 46 8.18 33.61 -33.87
C GLU A 46 7.25 32.44 -34.24
N ARG A 47 7.34 31.89 -35.45
CA ARG A 47 6.61 30.67 -35.84
C ARG A 47 6.93 29.50 -34.90
N ARG A 48 8.20 29.31 -34.51
CA ARG A 48 8.60 28.31 -33.50
C ARG A 48 8.03 28.61 -32.11
N ARG A 49 7.98 29.89 -31.69
CA ARG A 49 7.36 30.31 -30.41
C ARG A 49 5.86 30.05 -30.40
N ARG A 50 5.13 30.42 -31.46
CA ARG A 50 3.70 30.13 -31.64
C ARG A 50 3.43 28.62 -31.68
N GLN A 51 4.26 27.82 -32.34
CA GLN A 51 4.17 26.34 -32.33
C GLN A 51 4.40 25.74 -30.93
N LYS A 52 5.39 26.22 -30.16
CA LYS A 52 5.62 25.78 -28.78
C LYS A 52 4.46 26.15 -27.84
N LEU A 53 3.87 27.34 -28.01
CA LEU A 53 2.68 27.77 -27.25
C LEU A 53 1.45 26.94 -27.61
N ALA A 54 1.19 26.72 -28.90
CA ALA A 54 0.10 25.86 -29.36
C ALA A 54 0.25 24.40 -28.89
N LYS A 55 1.47 23.86 -28.89
CA LYS A 55 1.74 22.53 -28.30
C LYS A 55 1.44 22.53 -26.81
N ARG A 56 1.97 23.48 -26.03
CA ARG A 56 1.68 23.61 -24.58
C ARG A 56 0.20 23.79 -24.27
N ALA A 57 -0.57 24.45 -25.13
CA ALA A 57 -2.02 24.59 -24.98
C ALA A 57 -2.74 23.24 -25.20
N ARG A 58 -2.37 22.49 -26.25
CA ARG A 58 -2.88 21.14 -26.50
C ARG A 58 -2.49 20.15 -25.40
N ASP A 59 -1.24 20.17 -24.96
CA ASP A 59 -0.74 19.32 -23.88
C ASP A 59 -1.52 19.61 -22.57
N ARG A 60 -1.88 20.88 -22.30
CA ARG A 60 -2.75 21.25 -21.17
C ARG A 60 -4.21 20.81 -21.34
N GLN A 61 -4.79 20.96 -22.53
CA GLN A 61 -6.15 20.48 -22.80
C GLN A 61 -6.24 18.95 -22.70
N ALA A 62 -5.23 18.23 -23.21
CA ALA A 62 -5.15 16.78 -23.06
C ALA A 62 -4.97 16.33 -21.60
N ALA A 63 -4.20 17.07 -20.80
CA ALA A 63 -4.08 16.81 -19.37
C ALA A 63 -5.37 17.12 -18.59
N ALA A 64 -6.12 18.17 -18.97
CA ALA A 64 -7.42 18.47 -18.39
C ALA A 64 -8.46 17.39 -18.73
N ALA A 65 -8.59 17.03 -20.01
CA ALA A 65 -9.50 15.98 -20.45
C ALA A 65 -9.13 14.59 -19.87
N ALA A 66 -7.85 14.33 -19.59
CA ALA A 66 -7.44 13.11 -18.89
C ALA A 66 -7.75 13.14 -17.39
N ALA A 67 -7.79 14.32 -16.75
CA ALA A 67 -8.23 14.45 -15.36
C ALA A 67 -9.77 14.37 -15.25
N GLU A 68 -10.49 14.91 -16.23
CA GLU A 68 -11.94 14.83 -16.37
C GLU A 68 -12.38 13.37 -16.60
N ALA A 69 -11.74 12.66 -17.54
CA ALA A 69 -12.00 11.23 -17.77
C ALA A 69 -11.51 10.30 -16.64
N ASP A 70 -10.57 10.74 -15.80
CA ASP A 70 -10.21 10.02 -14.57
C ASP A 70 -11.28 10.23 -13.48
N ALA A 71 -11.87 11.43 -13.39
CA ALA A 71 -12.98 11.72 -12.47
C ALA A 71 -14.30 11.06 -12.90
N GLU A 72 -14.58 10.98 -14.20
CA GLU A 72 -15.74 10.22 -14.73
C GLU A 72 -15.58 8.71 -14.48
N ALA A 73 -14.36 8.17 -14.54
CA ALA A 73 -14.10 6.77 -14.22
C ALA A 73 -14.16 6.46 -12.71
N GLU A 74 -13.79 7.43 -11.86
CA GLU A 74 -14.03 7.36 -10.41
C GLU A 74 -15.55 7.45 -10.10
N ALA A 75 -16.31 8.25 -10.86
CA ALA A 75 -17.78 8.29 -10.77
C ALA A 75 -18.46 6.98 -11.26
N GLU A 76 -17.89 6.27 -12.24
CA GLU A 76 -18.34 4.91 -12.59
C GLU A 76 -18.07 3.88 -11.45
N GLU A 77 -17.09 4.11 -10.57
CA GLU A 77 -16.97 3.33 -9.32
C GLU A 77 -18.03 3.76 -8.28
N GLU A 78 -18.36 5.06 -8.19
CA GLU A 78 -19.41 5.58 -7.29
C GLU A 78 -20.82 5.09 -7.67
N GLU A 79 -21.23 5.11 -8.95
CA GLU A 79 -22.53 4.59 -9.40
C GLU A 79 -22.71 3.08 -9.10
N VAL A 80 -21.61 2.33 -9.00
CA VAL A 80 -21.61 0.90 -8.62
C VAL A 80 -21.71 0.71 -7.09
N GLU A 81 -21.32 1.71 -6.28
CA GLU A 81 -21.55 1.73 -4.83
C GLU A 81 -22.95 2.26 -4.45
N GLU A 82 -23.51 3.26 -5.14
CA GLU A 82 -24.86 3.81 -4.82
C GLU A 82 -25.98 2.76 -4.94
N ALA A 83 -25.86 1.79 -5.84
CA ALA A 83 -26.80 0.68 -5.97
C ALA A 83 -26.91 -0.22 -4.71
N GLN A 84 -26.00 -0.07 -3.73
CA GLN A 84 -26.05 -0.78 -2.46
C GLN A 84 -26.98 -0.11 -1.44
N ASP A 85 -27.26 1.19 -1.59
CA ASP A 85 -28.00 1.98 -0.60
C ASP A 85 -29.52 1.81 -0.67
N GLU A 86 -30.10 1.64 -1.85
CA GLU A 86 -31.55 1.45 -2.00
C GLU A 86 -32.05 0.15 -1.34
N ALA A 87 -31.18 -0.87 -1.25
CA ALA A 87 -31.51 -2.15 -0.60
C ALA A 87 -31.49 -2.06 0.94
N SER A 88 -30.55 -1.31 1.53
CA SER A 88 -30.36 -1.27 2.98
C SER A 88 -31.49 -0.53 3.72
N ALA A 89 -31.98 0.56 3.12
CA ALA A 89 -33.00 1.45 3.70
C ALA A 89 -34.35 0.78 4.00
N THR A 90 -34.66 -0.35 3.35
CA THR A 90 -35.96 -1.05 3.51
C THR A 90 -36.02 -1.98 4.74
N SER A 91 -34.90 -2.22 5.43
CA SER A 91 -34.82 -3.23 6.51
C SER A 91 -34.92 -2.67 7.94
N ALA A 92 -34.84 -1.35 8.13
CA ALA A 92 -34.65 -0.71 9.44
C ALA A 92 -35.95 -0.49 10.28
N SER A 93 -37.07 -1.14 9.95
CA SER A 93 -38.40 -0.81 10.51
C SER A 93 -39.15 -1.94 11.21
N ALA A 94 -38.46 -2.94 11.77
CA ALA A 94 -39.09 -3.95 12.64
C ALA A 94 -38.16 -4.49 13.74
N GLY A 95 -38.62 -4.44 15.00
CA GLY A 95 -38.06 -5.25 16.10
C GLY A 95 -37.50 -4.49 17.29
N GLY A 96 -38.36 -3.88 18.11
CA GLY A 96 -37.98 -3.35 19.42
C GLY A 96 -38.87 -3.86 20.56
N SER A 97 -38.23 -4.40 21.60
CA SER A 97 -38.65 -4.43 23.03
C SER A 97 -38.57 -5.80 23.73
N ALA A 98 -38.22 -5.76 25.03
CA ALA A 98 -38.48 -6.76 26.10
C ALA A 98 -37.58 -8.03 26.09
N VAL A 99 -37.06 -8.58 27.22
CA VAL A 99 -37.11 -8.28 28.68
C VAL A 99 -35.75 -8.67 29.33
N ALA A 100 -35.45 -8.18 30.55
CA ALA A 100 -34.27 -8.54 31.36
C ALA A 100 -34.59 -9.46 32.58
N ALA A 101 -33.58 -9.74 33.43
CA ALA A 101 -33.56 -10.57 34.65
C ALA A 101 -33.42 -12.10 34.40
N SER A 102 -32.79 -12.93 35.25
CA SER A 102 -32.38 -12.78 36.67
C SER A 102 -31.04 -13.48 36.98
N ALA A 103 -30.50 -13.33 38.20
CA ALA A 103 -29.18 -13.85 38.61
C ALA A 103 -29.21 -14.85 39.82
N GLN A 104 -28.14 -15.66 39.92
CA GLN A 104 -27.50 -16.25 41.13
C GLN A 104 -28.25 -17.12 42.17
N VAL A 105 -27.71 -18.32 42.47
CA VAL A 105 -27.56 -19.07 43.77
C VAL A 105 -26.44 -20.14 43.50
N GLN A 106 -25.25 -20.19 44.14
CA GLN A 106 -24.85 -20.86 45.42
C GLN A 106 -25.13 -22.40 45.51
N ASP A 107 -24.35 -23.29 46.15
CA ASP A 107 -23.00 -23.25 46.78
C ASP A 107 -22.36 -24.68 46.88
N GLN A 108 -21.25 -24.82 47.62
CA GLN A 108 -20.32 -25.96 47.81
C GLN A 108 -20.84 -27.31 48.38
N GLU A 109 -20.10 -28.40 48.10
CA GLU A 109 -19.55 -29.48 48.98
C GLU A 109 -19.12 -30.70 48.10
N GLY A 110 -18.12 -31.55 48.39
CA GLY A 110 -17.11 -31.67 49.46
C GLY A 110 -15.98 -32.64 49.02
N GLN A 111 -14.90 -32.79 49.80
CA GLN A 111 -13.68 -33.53 49.40
C GLN A 111 -13.54 -34.95 50.00
N GLN A 112 -12.60 -35.72 49.42
CA GLN A 112 -11.92 -36.95 49.91
C GLN A 112 -12.49 -38.34 49.55
N ALA A 113 -11.80 -39.03 48.63
CA ALA A 113 -11.28 -40.40 48.81
C ALA A 113 -10.29 -40.72 47.66
N GLY A 114 -9.03 -41.03 47.98
CA GLY A 114 -7.96 -41.16 46.99
C GLY A 114 -7.60 -42.60 46.57
N GLN A 115 -6.77 -42.69 45.54
CA GLN A 115 -5.90 -43.83 45.23
C GLN A 115 -6.54 -45.17 44.83
N ARG A 116 -7.36 -45.14 43.76
CA ARG A 116 -7.49 -46.25 42.79
C ARG A 116 -7.70 -45.77 41.33
N GLN A 117 -7.25 -44.54 41.04
CA GLN A 117 -7.40 -43.86 39.75
C GLN A 117 -6.03 -43.38 39.23
N VAL A 118 -5.39 -44.16 38.37
CA VAL A 118 -4.28 -43.68 37.52
C VAL A 118 -4.41 -44.25 36.10
N GLU A 119 -4.65 -45.55 35.95
CA GLU A 119 -4.71 -46.21 34.62
C GLU A 119 -6.08 -46.13 33.92
N ALA A 120 -7.17 -45.88 34.66
CA ALA A 120 -8.50 -45.64 34.05
C ALA A 120 -8.69 -44.19 33.59
N SER A 121 -8.00 -43.23 34.22
CA SER A 121 -8.19 -41.79 34.02
C SER A 121 -7.66 -41.27 32.68
N GLU A 122 -6.59 -41.84 32.12
CA GLU A 122 -6.03 -41.38 30.85
C GLU A 122 -6.92 -41.74 29.65
N VAL A 123 -7.56 -42.92 29.69
CA VAL A 123 -8.47 -43.37 28.64
C VAL A 123 -9.75 -42.53 28.62
N ASP A 124 -10.30 -42.20 29.79
CA ASP A 124 -11.48 -41.32 29.87
C ASP A 124 -11.14 -39.84 29.65
N ALA A 125 -9.97 -39.34 30.05
CA ALA A 125 -9.52 -38.00 29.68
C ALA A 125 -9.38 -37.86 28.15
N SER A 126 -8.84 -38.87 27.47
CA SER A 126 -8.74 -38.92 26.00
C SER A 126 -10.10 -38.96 25.32
N LYS A 127 -11.06 -39.73 25.86
CA LYS A 127 -12.45 -39.77 25.36
C LYS A 127 -13.19 -38.46 25.63
N GLN A 128 -13.09 -37.88 26.82
CA GLN A 128 -13.71 -36.61 27.17
C GLN A 128 -13.10 -35.44 26.39
N ALA A 129 -11.80 -35.45 26.09
CA ALA A 129 -11.18 -34.47 25.20
C ALA A 129 -11.73 -34.59 23.77
N LYS A 130 -11.88 -35.81 23.24
CA LYS A 130 -12.53 -36.05 21.93
C LYS A 130 -14.03 -35.72 21.93
N GLN A 131 -14.73 -35.91 23.04
CA GLN A 131 -16.14 -35.51 23.18
C GLN A 131 -16.30 -33.99 23.30
N LYS A 132 -15.47 -33.30 24.09
CA LYS A 132 -15.43 -31.83 24.16
C LYS A 132 -15.06 -31.21 22.82
N SER A 133 -14.08 -31.78 22.11
CA SER A 133 -13.73 -31.40 20.73
C SER A 133 -14.90 -31.61 19.75
N ARG A 134 -15.61 -32.74 19.83
CA ARG A 134 -16.82 -32.96 19.01
C ARG A 134 -17.98 -32.04 19.38
N ALA A 135 -18.14 -31.69 20.65
CA ALA A 135 -19.18 -30.79 21.13
C ALA A 135 -18.88 -29.32 20.75
N SER A 136 -17.63 -28.86 20.90
CA SER A 136 -17.23 -27.52 20.43
C SER A 136 -17.28 -27.42 18.91
N LYS A 137 -16.97 -28.50 18.18
CA LYS A 137 -17.16 -28.58 16.73
C LYS A 137 -18.62 -28.50 16.33
N ALA A 138 -19.51 -29.27 16.96
CA ALA A 138 -20.95 -29.22 16.67
C ALA A 138 -21.57 -27.86 17.01
N ALA A 139 -21.13 -27.20 18.09
CA ALA A 139 -21.57 -25.86 18.46
C ALA A 139 -21.02 -24.78 17.49
N GLY A 140 -19.75 -24.88 17.11
CA GLY A 140 -19.12 -23.97 16.14
C GLY A 140 -19.71 -24.10 14.73
N ASP A 141 -19.99 -25.32 14.28
CA ASP A 141 -20.64 -25.57 12.99
C ASP A 141 -22.09 -25.00 12.96
N GLN A 142 -22.78 -24.92 14.12
CA GLN A 142 -24.07 -24.22 14.26
C GLN A 142 -23.91 -22.69 14.21
N GLU A 143 -22.90 -22.10 14.85
CA GLU A 143 -22.67 -20.65 14.86
C GLU A 143 -22.26 -20.10 13.47
N LEU A 144 -21.53 -20.91 12.69
CA LEU A 144 -21.07 -20.53 11.34
C LEU A 144 -22.18 -20.59 10.27
N GLY A 145 -23.30 -21.29 10.53
CA GLY A 145 -24.48 -21.30 9.65
C GLY A 145 -24.30 -21.95 8.26
N SER A 146 -23.19 -22.66 8.01
CA SER A 146 -22.92 -23.33 6.74
C SER A 146 -22.07 -24.60 6.95
N PRO A 147 -22.46 -25.77 6.37
CA PRO A 147 -21.71 -27.03 6.55
C PRO A 147 -20.31 -27.01 5.91
N PHE A 148 -20.06 -26.04 5.02
CA PHE A 148 -18.78 -25.86 4.33
C PHE A 148 -17.79 -25.00 5.13
N LEU A 149 -18.23 -24.25 6.14
CA LEU A 149 -17.33 -23.50 7.02
C LEU A 149 -16.94 -24.39 8.20
N GLU A 150 -15.67 -24.38 8.60
CA GLU A 150 -15.15 -25.19 9.69
C GLU A 150 -14.09 -24.41 10.46
N ARG A 151 -14.33 -24.16 11.76
CA ARG A 151 -13.31 -23.60 12.66
C ARG A 151 -12.22 -24.65 12.88
N LEU A 152 -10.97 -24.31 12.55
CA LEU A 152 -9.82 -25.17 12.84
C LEU A 152 -9.27 -24.89 14.25
N ASP A 153 -9.18 -23.62 14.61
CA ASP A 153 -8.72 -23.09 15.89
C ASP A 153 -9.10 -21.60 16.03
N ASP A 154 -8.67 -20.97 17.13
CA ASP A 154 -8.94 -19.58 17.50
C ASP A 154 -8.52 -18.52 16.47
N CYS A 155 -7.72 -18.88 15.47
CA CYS A 155 -7.24 -17.95 14.43
C CYS A 155 -7.51 -18.42 12.99
N ARG A 156 -8.07 -19.63 12.77
CA ARG A 156 -8.22 -20.20 11.42
C ARG A 156 -9.61 -20.78 11.15
N LEU A 157 -10.19 -20.36 10.03
CA LEU A 157 -11.47 -20.81 9.47
C LEU A 157 -11.23 -21.46 8.10
N ARG A 158 -11.58 -22.73 7.94
CA ARG A 158 -11.52 -23.44 6.65
C ARG A 158 -12.81 -23.28 5.88
N ILE A 159 -12.70 -23.05 4.58
CA ILE A 159 -13.79 -23.08 3.61
C ILE A 159 -13.64 -24.36 2.78
N LYS A 160 -14.43 -25.39 3.09
CA LYS A 160 -14.38 -26.69 2.42
C LYS A 160 -14.78 -26.57 0.96
N LYS A 161 -14.07 -27.28 0.09
CA LYS A 161 -14.40 -27.53 -1.30
C LYS A 161 -15.87 -27.94 -1.46
N GLY A 162 -16.56 -27.22 -2.34
CA GLY A 162 -18.01 -27.35 -2.56
C GLY A 162 -18.84 -26.19 -2.03
N PHE A 163 -18.26 -25.25 -1.24
CA PHE A 163 -18.93 -24.01 -0.84
C PHE A 163 -19.41 -23.18 -2.04
N VAL A 164 -18.62 -23.18 -3.11
CA VAL A 164 -19.01 -22.74 -4.45
C VAL A 164 -18.68 -23.84 -5.47
N PRO A 165 -19.31 -23.84 -6.67
CA PRO A 165 -18.92 -24.73 -7.76
C PRO A 165 -17.43 -24.60 -8.12
N ASN A 166 -16.89 -25.57 -8.87
CA ASN A 166 -15.55 -25.51 -9.47
C ASN A 166 -14.34 -25.34 -8.52
N MET A 167 -14.52 -25.31 -7.19
CA MET A 167 -13.41 -25.31 -6.22
C MET A 167 -12.47 -26.50 -6.49
N ARG A 168 -11.19 -26.21 -6.71
CA ARG A 168 -10.14 -27.23 -6.92
C ARG A 168 -9.55 -27.66 -5.59
N THR A 169 -9.29 -26.68 -4.73
CA THR A 169 -8.77 -26.81 -3.35
C THR A 169 -9.74 -26.17 -2.36
N ASP A 170 -9.37 -26.16 -1.07
CA ASP A 170 -10.08 -25.45 0.00
C ASP A 170 -9.66 -23.97 0.10
N GLY A 171 -10.47 -23.18 0.78
CA GLY A 171 -10.08 -21.88 1.30
C GLY A 171 -9.64 -21.95 2.77
N LEU A 172 -8.77 -21.02 3.18
CA LEU A 172 -8.34 -20.83 4.57
C LEU A 172 -8.33 -19.35 4.92
N VAL A 173 -9.10 -18.94 5.91
CA VAL A 173 -9.17 -17.54 6.36
C VAL A 173 -8.63 -17.44 7.77
N PHE A 174 -7.66 -16.55 7.96
CA PHE A 174 -7.08 -16.25 9.26
C PHE A 174 -7.96 -15.22 9.95
N ALA A 175 -8.81 -15.65 10.87
CA ALA A 175 -9.76 -14.78 11.57
C ALA A 175 -10.12 -15.35 12.95
N THR A 176 -10.12 -14.49 13.97
CA THR A 176 -10.69 -14.79 15.29
C THR A 176 -12.21 -14.96 15.23
N PRO A 177 -12.88 -15.45 16.30
CA PRO A 177 -14.33 -15.45 16.38
C PRO A 177 -14.96 -14.07 16.13
N GLU A 178 -14.34 -12.99 16.61
CA GLU A 178 -14.78 -11.59 16.43
C GLU A 178 -14.71 -11.19 14.95
N LEU A 179 -13.54 -11.33 14.32
CA LEU A 179 -13.35 -11.02 12.91
C LEU A 179 -14.23 -11.91 12.01
N THR A 180 -14.52 -13.15 12.43
CA THR A 180 -15.45 -14.02 11.69
C THR A 180 -16.89 -13.52 11.74
N LYS A 181 -17.33 -12.92 12.86
CA LYS A 181 -18.68 -12.34 12.95
C LYS A 181 -18.87 -11.20 11.94
N LEU A 182 -17.83 -10.39 11.70
CA LEU A 182 -17.85 -9.37 10.63
C LEU A 182 -17.99 -10.01 9.25
N LEU A 183 -17.20 -11.04 8.93
CA LEU A 183 -17.28 -11.75 7.64
C LEU A 183 -18.61 -12.50 7.42
N LEU A 184 -19.24 -12.99 8.49
CA LEU A 184 -20.57 -13.61 8.42
C LEU A 184 -21.69 -12.57 8.34
N HIS A 185 -21.50 -11.37 8.89
CA HIS A 185 -22.41 -10.24 8.69
C HIS A 185 -22.32 -9.75 7.23
N GLU A 186 -21.09 -9.54 6.73
CA GLU A 186 -20.81 -9.23 5.32
C GLU A 186 -21.55 -10.21 4.38
N MET A 187 -21.41 -11.51 4.60
CA MET A 187 -22.12 -12.55 3.83
C MET A 187 -23.65 -12.46 3.86
N LYS A 188 -24.26 -11.96 4.95
CA LYS A 188 -25.71 -11.87 5.11
C LYS A 188 -26.28 -10.57 4.56
N SER A 189 -25.53 -9.48 4.67
CA SER A 189 -25.96 -8.12 4.29
C SER A 189 -25.69 -7.76 2.82
N HIS A 190 -24.98 -8.61 2.06
CA HIS A 190 -24.63 -8.34 0.67
C HIS A 190 -25.83 -8.46 -0.29
N GLY A 191 -26.22 -7.32 -0.88
CA GLY A 191 -27.16 -7.22 -2.01
C GLY A 191 -26.55 -6.61 -3.29
N GLY A 192 -25.26 -6.30 -3.31
CA GLY A 192 -24.60 -5.59 -4.41
C GLY A 192 -24.03 -6.48 -5.53
N SER A 193 -23.37 -5.83 -6.50
CA SER A 193 -22.71 -6.47 -7.66
C SER A 193 -21.45 -7.27 -7.30
N MET A 194 -20.80 -6.92 -6.20
CA MET A 194 -19.58 -7.55 -5.67
C MET A 194 -19.94 -8.75 -4.79
N GLN A 195 -19.08 -9.77 -4.74
CA GLN A 195 -19.29 -10.95 -3.90
C GLN A 195 -18.64 -10.78 -2.51
N PRO A 196 -19.24 -11.30 -1.42
CA PRO A 196 -18.64 -11.26 -0.09
C PRO A 196 -17.25 -11.91 -0.05
N ALA A 197 -16.35 -11.40 0.79
CA ALA A 197 -14.96 -11.84 0.89
C ALA A 197 -14.79 -13.38 1.00
N LEU A 198 -15.58 -14.04 1.85
CA LEU A 198 -15.54 -15.51 2.01
C LEU A 198 -15.89 -16.26 0.71
N LYS A 199 -16.81 -15.73 -0.09
CA LYS A 199 -17.18 -16.31 -1.39
C LYS A 199 -16.09 -16.07 -2.43
N GLN A 200 -15.41 -14.93 -2.38
CA GLN A 200 -14.29 -14.61 -3.25
C GLN A 200 -13.08 -15.52 -3.00
N VAL A 201 -12.71 -15.76 -1.73
CA VAL A 201 -11.68 -16.77 -1.36
C VAL A 201 -11.99 -18.13 -1.98
N ALA A 202 -13.26 -18.55 -1.90
CA ALA A 202 -13.70 -19.83 -2.45
C ALA A 202 -13.72 -19.87 -4.00
N ASN A 203 -14.10 -18.77 -4.66
CA ASN A 203 -14.02 -18.67 -6.12
C ASN A 203 -12.56 -18.72 -6.60
N VAL A 204 -11.64 -18.06 -5.90
CA VAL A 204 -10.19 -18.12 -6.15
C VAL A 204 -9.65 -19.54 -5.96
N ALA A 205 -10.20 -20.32 -5.02
CA ALA A 205 -9.88 -21.74 -4.85
C ALA A 205 -10.26 -22.62 -6.07
N GLY A 206 -10.98 -22.09 -7.06
CA GLY A 206 -11.29 -22.74 -8.34
C GLY A 206 -10.30 -22.45 -9.49
N LEU A 207 -9.34 -21.53 -9.31
CA LEU A 207 -8.47 -21.08 -10.40
C LEU A 207 -7.56 -22.21 -10.96
N PRO A 208 -7.42 -22.34 -12.29
CA PRO A 208 -6.55 -23.34 -12.88
C PRO A 208 -5.08 -23.21 -12.42
N GLY A 209 -4.47 -24.34 -12.07
CA GLY A 209 -3.09 -24.41 -11.56
C GLY A 209 -2.88 -23.94 -10.12
N ILE A 210 -3.93 -23.58 -9.37
CA ILE A 210 -3.80 -23.27 -7.94
C ILE A 210 -3.15 -24.43 -7.17
N ILE A 211 -2.25 -24.09 -6.25
CA ILE A 211 -1.55 -25.01 -5.37
C ILE A 211 -1.64 -24.52 -3.91
N GLY A 212 -1.71 -25.44 -2.95
CA GLY A 212 -2.07 -25.11 -1.57
C GLY A 212 -3.55 -24.74 -1.43
N MET A 213 -3.87 -23.77 -0.58
CA MET A 213 -5.23 -23.24 -0.37
C MET A 213 -5.34 -21.79 -0.86
N SER A 214 -6.55 -21.33 -1.19
CA SER A 214 -6.83 -19.90 -1.35
C SER A 214 -6.92 -19.27 0.04
N MET A 215 -6.16 -18.21 0.31
CA MET A 215 -5.98 -17.74 1.68
C MET A 215 -6.45 -16.31 1.91
N GLY A 216 -7.23 -16.10 2.97
CA GLY A 216 -7.65 -14.78 3.44
C GLY A 216 -6.89 -14.37 4.69
N MET A 217 -6.27 -13.20 4.68
CA MET A 217 -5.67 -12.56 5.86
C MET A 217 -6.76 -11.95 6.78
N PRO A 218 -6.48 -11.56 8.04
CA PRO A 218 -7.54 -11.11 8.96
C PRO A 218 -8.16 -9.75 8.59
N ASP A 219 -7.43 -8.94 7.82
CA ASP A 219 -7.87 -7.72 7.17
C ASP A 219 -8.75 -7.97 5.92
N ILE A 220 -9.13 -9.22 5.62
CA ILE A 220 -9.86 -9.55 4.39
C ILE A 220 -11.24 -8.87 4.28
N HIS A 221 -11.53 -8.28 3.11
CA HIS A 221 -12.82 -7.67 2.76
C HIS A 221 -13.06 -7.77 1.24
N CYS A 222 -14.31 -7.55 0.80
CA CYS A 222 -14.67 -7.63 -0.61
C CYS A 222 -13.77 -6.78 -1.52
N GLY A 223 -13.48 -7.29 -2.71
CA GLY A 223 -12.64 -6.62 -3.71
C GLY A 223 -12.96 -7.09 -5.13
N TYR A 224 -12.29 -6.56 -6.15
CA TYR A 224 -12.58 -6.97 -7.53
C TYR A 224 -12.09 -8.41 -7.82
N GLY A 225 -13.01 -9.38 -7.92
CA GLY A 225 -12.76 -10.80 -8.19
C GLY A 225 -12.10 -11.54 -7.02
N PHE A 226 -10.86 -11.20 -6.71
CA PHE A 226 -10.21 -11.55 -5.44
C PHE A 226 -10.62 -10.53 -4.38
N ALA A 227 -10.85 -11.01 -3.17
CA ALA A 227 -10.95 -10.15 -1.99
C ALA A 227 -9.62 -9.40 -1.75
N ILE A 228 -9.69 -8.23 -1.14
CA ILE A 228 -8.50 -7.56 -0.58
C ILE A 228 -8.16 -8.32 0.71
N GLY A 229 -6.89 -8.65 0.94
CA GLY A 229 -6.44 -9.62 1.93
C GLY A 229 -6.28 -11.04 1.39
N ASN A 230 -6.46 -11.29 0.08
CA ASN A 230 -6.43 -12.63 -0.49
C ASN A 230 -5.06 -12.97 -1.14
N ILE A 231 -4.55 -14.17 -0.85
CA ILE A 231 -3.33 -14.76 -1.39
C ILE A 231 -3.68 -16.04 -2.16
N CYS A 232 -3.04 -16.24 -3.31
CA CYS A 232 -3.14 -17.45 -4.11
C CYS A 232 -1.78 -17.77 -4.74
N ALA A 233 -1.33 -19.01 -4.67
CA ALA A 233 -0.18 -19.49 -5.42
C ALA A 233 -0.63 -20.43 -6.55
N VAL A 234 -0.02 -20.30 -7.72
CA VAL A 234 -0.19 -21.25 -8.83
C VAL A 234 1.14 -21.87 -9.23
N ASP A 235 1.14 -23.17 -9.54
CA ASP A 235 2.34 -23.93 -9.93
C ASP A 235 2.77 -23.57 -11.35
N THR A 236 3.93 -22.93 -11.54
CA THR A 236 4.37 -22.45 -12.87
C THR A 236 4.75 -23.57 -13.83
N SER A 237 4.95 -24.80 -13.34
CA SER A 237 5.15 -25.99 -14.18
C SER A 237 3.84 -26.48 -14.82
N ASN A 238 2.69 -26.11 -14.26
CA ASN A 238 1.39 -26.51 -14.77
C ASN A 238 1.03 -25.68 -16.02
N PRO A 239 0.79 -26.30 -17.20
CA PRO A 239 0.50 -25.58 -18.44
C PRO A 239 -0.83 -24.82 -18.41
N ASP A 240 -1.71 -25.11 -17.45
CA ASP A 240 -2.96 -24.39 -17.22
C ASP A 240 -2.86 -23.32 -16.14
N ALA A 241 -1.73 -23.14 -15.45
CA ALA A 241 -1.60 -22.13 -14.39
C ALA A 241 -1.83 -20.71 -14.93
N VAL A 242 -2.58 -19.91 -14.17
CA VAL A 242 -3.07 -18.60 -14.61
C VAL A 242 -2.49 -17.43 -13.83
N VAL A 243 -2.41 -16.28 -14.49
CA VAL A 243 -2.24 -14.97 -13.88
C VAL A 243 -3.55 -14.18 -14.01
N SER A 244 -3.95 -13.48 -12.94
CA SER A 244 -5.15 -12.62 -12.92
C SER A 244 -4.81 -11.23 -12.37
N PRO A 245 -5.09 -10.14 -13.10
CA PRO A 245 -4.98 -8.77 -12.59
C PRO A 245 -5.89 -8.53 -11.39
N GLY A 246 -7.05 -9.20 -11.35
CA GLY A 246 -7.96 -9.16 -10.21
C GLY A 246 -7.32 -9.65 -8.91
N GLY A 247 -6.32 -10.54 -8.98
CA GLY A 247 -5.52 -11.04 -7.85
C GLY A 247 -4.26 -10.23 -7.52
N VAL A 248 -4.00 -9.15 -8.25
CA VAL A 248 -2.97 -8.15 -7.94
C VAL A 248 -3.61 -6.87 -7.43
N GLY A 249 -4.74 -6.47 -8.03
CA GLY A 249 -5.40 -5.19 -7.77
C GLY A 249 -5.01 -4.09 -8.75
N PHE A 250 -5.81 -3.03 -8.80
CA PHE A 250 -5.64 -1.92 -9.74
C PHE A 250 -4.37 -1.11 -9.46
N ASP A 251 -4.12 -0.70 -8.21
CA ASP A 251 -2.84 -0.08 -7.85
C ASP A 251 -1.75 -1.14 -7.62
N ILE A 252 -1.11 -1.53 -8.73
CA ILE A 252 0.00 -2.48 -8.79
C ILE A 252 1.17 -1.94 -7.97
N ASN A 253 1.76 -2.78 -7.12
CA ASN A 253 2.78 -2.38 -6.13
C ASN A 253 2.34 -1.15 -5.31
N CYS A 254 1.06 -1.04 -4.95
CA CYS A 254 0.70 -0.35 -3.72
C CYS A 254 1.45 -1.01 -2.56
N GLY A 255 1.98 -0.19 -1.66
CA GLY A 255 2.95 -0.63 -0.66
C GLY A 255 3.38 0.50 0.26
N VAL A 256 4.16 0.12 1.28
CA VAL A 256 4.52 0.99 2.38
C VAL A 256 6.04 1.03 2.54
N ARG A 257 6.57 2.25 2.68
CA ARG A 257 7.97 2.52 3.06
C ARG A 257 8.00 3.17 4.43
N LEU A 258 8.89 2.71 5.31
CA LEU A 258 9.14 3.31 6.62
C LEU A 258 10.55 3.90 6.67
N LEU A 259 10.65 5.17 7.05
CA LEU A 259 11.90 5.84 7.41
C LEU A 259 12.00 5.88 8.95
N ARG A 260 13.18 5.62 9.50
CA ARG A 260 13.50 5.95 10.88
C ARG A 260 14.12 7.35 10.97
N THR A 261 14.26 7.88 12.18
CA THR A 261 15.09 9.06 12.48
C THR A 261 15.80 8.87 13.83
N ASN A 262 16.74 9.75 14.16
CA ASN A 262 17.30 9.85 15.53
C ASN A 262 16.54 10.85 16.42
N LEU A 263 15.42 11.42 15.96
CA LEU A 263 14.60 12.39 16.69
C LEU A 263 13.64 11.71 17.68
N ASN A 264 13.19 12.46 18.69
CA ASN A 264 12.20 12.03 19.68
C ASN A 264 10.86 12.77 19.49
N GLU A 265 9.77 12.26 20.09
CA GLU A 265 8.45 12.90 20.02
C GLU A 265 8.49 14.38 20.42
N GLU A 266 9.25 14.74 21.46
CA GLU A 266 9.43 16.11 21.94
C GLU A 266 10.02 17.09 20.90
N ASP A 267 10.78 16.59 19.93
CA ASP A 267 11.34 17.39 18.84
C ASP A 267 10.25 17.73 17.81
N VAL A 268 9.36 16.77 17.54
CA VAL A 268 8.26 16.90 16.56
C VAL A 268 7.05 17.63 17.14
N VAL A 269 6.71 17.43 18.42
CA VAL A 269 5.53 18.06 19.07
C VAL A 269 5.54 19.58 18.87
N LYS A 270 6.71 20.20 18.98
CA LYS A 270 6.94 21.66 18.86
C LYS A 270 6.74 22.19 17.43
N CYS A 271 6.79 21.34 16.41
CA CYS A 271 6.76 21.73 15.00
C CYS A 271 5.75 20.96 14.13
N ARG A 272 4.81 20.18 14.73
CA ARG A 272 3.84 19.32 14.02
C ARG A 272 3.18 20.02 12.81
N GLU A 273 2.68 21.23 12.99
CA GLU A 273 2.04 22.01 11.92
C GLU A 273 3.03 22.43 10.82
N SER A 274 4.19 22.98 11.19
CA SER A 274 5.24 23.37 10.25
C SER A 274 5.74 22.17 9.43
N LEU A 275 5.92 21.02 10.08
CA LEU A 275 6.32 19.77 9.46
C LEU A 275 5.24 19.24 8.51
N ALA A 276 3.96 19.28 8.94
CA ALA A 276 2.84 18.91 8.09
C ALA A 276 2.76 19.78 6.82
N ASN A 277 2.90 21.10 6.99
CA ASN A 277 2.89 22.07 5.91
C ASN A 277 4.09 21.87 4.96
N ALA A 278 5.28 21.56 5.49
CA ALA A 278 6.47 21.29 4.68
C ALA A 278 6.37 19.97 3.89
N ILE A 279 5.85 18.90 4.48
CA ILE A 279 5.63 17.62 3.78
C ILE A 279 4.57 17.80 2.69
N PHE A 280 3.41 18.39 3.00
CA PHE A 280 2.32 18.66 2.06
C PHE A 280 2.72 19.58 0.90
N LYS A 281 3.66 20.50 1.14
CA LYS A 281 4.23 21.38 0.10
C LYS A 281 5.20 20.64 -0.83
N ASN A 282 5.98 19.70 -0.31
CA ASN A 282 7.05 19.01 -1.05
C ASN A 282 6.57 17.71 -1.73
N ILE A 283 5.53 17.05 -1.18
CA ILE A 283 4.86 15.88 -1.80
C ILE A 283 3.54 16.35 -2.41
N PRO A 284 3.38 16.34 -3.75
CA PRO A 284 2.08 16.61 -4.36
C PRO A 284 1.05 15.54 -3.98
N VAL A 285 -0.13 16.02 -3.58
CA VAL A 285 -1.31 15.23 -3.18
C VAL A 285 -2.46 15.44 -4.18
N GLY A 286 -3.40 14.49 -4.22
CA GLY A 286 -4.65 14.59 -4.99
C GLY A 286 -4.71 13.74 -6.27
N ALA A 287 -5.94 13.46 -6.71
CA ALA A 287 -6.22 12.94 -8.05
C ALA A 287 -5.76 13.95 -9.12
N GLY A 288 -5.22 13.48 -10.25
CA GLY A 288 -4.75 14.36 -11.33
C GLY A 288 -3.62 15.33 -10.98
N ALA A 289 -2.97 15.22 -9.81
CA ALA A 289 -1.95 16.14 -9.32
C ALA A 289 -0.61 16.09 -10.09
N GLY A 290 -0.62 16.55 -11.34
CA GLY A 290 0.50 16.55 -12.29
C GLY A 290 1.66 17.51 -11.96
N ARG A 291 2.00 17.66 -10.68
CA ARG A 291 3.13 18.45 -10.17
C ARG A 291 4.31 17.59 -9.69
N GLY A 292 4.26 16.28 -9.94
CA GLY A 292 5.39 15.37 -9.71
C GLY A 292 6.56 15.62 -10.66
N ALA A 293 7.56 14.74 -10.63
CA ALA A 293 8.65 14.76 -11.59
C ALA A 293 8.10 14.48 -13.01
N VAL A 294 8.15 15.48 -13.89
CA VAL A 294 7.70 15.34 -15.29
C VAL A 294 8.80 14.63 -16.08
N LEU A 295 8.62 13.33 -16.29
CA LEU A 295 9.58 12.48 -17.01
C LEU A 295 9.44 12.64 -18.52
N SER A 296 10.55 12.54 -19.26
CA SER A 296 10.48 12.26 -20.70
C SER A 296 10.01 10.81 -20.96
N ASP A 297 9.59 10.50 -22.20
CA ASP A 297 9.12 9.14 -22.54
C ASP A 297 10.25 8.09 -22.46
N ASP A 298 11.49 8.50 -22.74
CA ASP A 298 12.68 7.68 -22.53
C ASP A 298 12.93 7.44 -21.03
N GLU A 299 12.89 8.49 -20.21
CA GLU A 299 13.09 8.36 -18.76
C GLU A 299 12.01 7.52 -18.08
N LEU A 300 10.75 7.66 -18.48
CA LEU A 300 9.68 6.79 -18.01
C LEU A 300 9.90 5.34 -18.44
N THR A 301 10.40 5.11 -19.66
CA THR A 301 10.75 3.77 -20.16
C THR A 301 11.92 3.16 -19.37
N GLN A 302 12.97 3.94 -19.11
CA GLN A 302 14.10 3.51 -18.30
C GLN A 302 13.70 3.25 -16.84
N MET A 303 12.85 4.08 -16.25
CA MET A 303 12.32 3.89 -14.89
C MET A 303 11.54 2.58 -14.78
N MET A 304 10.59 2.35 -15.68
CA MET A 304 9.83 1.10 -15.73
C MET A 304 10.71 -0.13 -15.98
N GLY A 305 11.77 -0.01 -16.79
CA GLY A 305 12.67 -1.11 -17.12
C GLY A 305 13.85 -1.33 -16.15
N ARG A 306 14.11 -0.42 -15.21
CA ARG A 306 15.29 -0.48 -14.30
C ARG A 306 14.99 -0.31 -12.81
N GLY A 307 13.77 0.11 -12.43
CA GLY A 307 13.41 0.33 -11.02
C GLY A 307 14.26 1.40 -10.32
N MET A 308 14.41 1.30 -9.00
CA MET A 308 15.20 2.24 -8.19
C MET A 308 16.61 2.53 -8.72
N PRO A 309 17.38 1.56 -9.27
CA PRO A 309 18.64 1.81 -9.98
C PRO A 309 18.64 2.89 -11.07
N PHE A 310 17.49 3.24 -11.66
CA PHE A 310 17.37 4.39 -12.56
C PHE A 310 17.68 5.72 -11.84
N LEU A 311 17.13 5.89 -10.63
CA LEU A 311 17.17 7.15 -9.88
C LEU A 311 18.60 7.55 -9.49
N TYR A 312 19.46 6.57 -9.18
CA TYR A 312 20.85 6.80 -8.77
C TYR A 312 21.77 7.27 -9.91
N THR A 313 21.32 7.14 -11.17
CA THR A 313 22.09 7.51 -12.37
C THR A 313 21.70 8.87 -12.95
N LYS A 314 21.02 9.73 -12.16
CA LYS A 314 20.34 10.94 -12.63
C LYS A 314 20.56 12.14 -11.71
N ASP A 315 21.64 12.89 -11.96
CA ASP A 315 22.00 14.12 -11.24
C ASP A 315 20.90 15.20 -11.25
N ASN A 316 20.02 15.18 -12.27
CA ASN A 316 19.02 16.22 -12.53
C ASN A 316 17.60 15.91 -12.01
N LEU A 317 17.38 14.81 -11.26
CA LEU A 317 16.07 14.60 -10.63
C LEU A 317 15.85 15.64 -9.52
N PRO A 318 14.62 16.15 -9.31
CA PRO A 318 14.33 17.30 -8.43
C PRO A 318 14.51 17.05 -6.92
N ALA A 319 15.20 15.97 -6.54
CA ALA A 319 15.61 15.63 -5.18
C ALA A 319 16.98 14.92 -5.15
N GLY A 320 17.87 15.19 -6.13
CA GLY A 320 19.08 14.40 -6.45
C GLY A 320 20.01 14.00 -5.29
N ASN A 321 20.09 14.80 -4.21
CA ASN A 321 20.94 14.50 -3.04
C ASN A 321 20.22 13.73 -1.90
N PHE A 322 18.90 13.52 -2.00
CA PHE A 322 18.08 12.86 -0.97
C PHE A 322 17.52 11.50 -1.39
N VAL A 323 17.81 11.04 -2.61
CA VAL A 323 17.66 9.63 -3.01
C VAL A 323 18.99 8.94 -2.74
N TRP A 324 18.99 7.88 -1.92
CA TRP A 324 20.22 7.26 -1.44
C TRP A 324 20.37 5.83 -2.02
N PRO A 325 21.52 5.46 -2.63
CA PRO A 325 21.72 4.12 -3.20
C PRO A 325 21.43 2.96 -2.26
N GLU A 326 21.79 3.10 -0.98
CA GLU A 326 21.56 2.11 0.08
C GLU A 326 20.07 1.91 0.44
N ASP A 327 19.17 2.81 0.01
CA ASP A 327 17.73 2.60 0.18
C ASP A 327 17.25 1.35 -0.59
N ALA A 328 17.92 0.96 -1.68
CA ALA A 328 17.61 -0.26 -2.42
C ALA A 328 17.93 -1.53 -1.59
N GLU A 329 18.96 -1.52 -0.74
CA GLU A 329 19.23 -2.67 0.14
C GLU A 329 18.12 -2.88 1.17
N HIS A 330 17.35 -1.84 1.45
CA HIS A 330 16.24 -1.82 2.38
C HIS A 330 14.88 -1.84 1.65
N CYS A 331 14.84 -2.38 0.43
CA CYS A 331 13.64 -2.44 -0.40
C CYS A 331 13.39 -3.87 -0.89
N GLU A 332 12.11 -4.27 -0.94
CA GLU A 332 11.69 -5.52 -1.57
C GLU A 332 12.14 -5.58 -3.05
N GLU A 333 12.68 -6.74 -3.46
CA GLU A 333 13.35 -6.95 -4.76
C GLU A 333 14.44 -5.91 -5.08
N ARG A 334 15.02 -5.28 -4.04
CA ARG A 334 15.91 -4.12 -4.15
C ARG A 334 15.34 -2.97 -4.98
N GLY A 335 14.01 -2.85 -5.01
CA GLY A 335 13.29 -1.88 -5.81
C GLY A 335 13.33 -2.14 -7.33
N PHE A 336 13.61 -3.36 -7.77
CA PHE A 336 13.73 -3.72 -9.18
C PHE A 336 13.20 -5.14 -9.52
N LEU A 337 12.06 -5.19 -10.20
CA LEU A 337 11.50 -6.37 -10.84
C LEU A 337 12.17 -6.55 -12.22
N ASN A 338 13.00 -7.58 -12.35
CA ASN A 338 13.86 -7.78 -13.52
C ASN A 338 13.16 -8.34 -14.77
N TRP A 339 11.91 -8.82 -14.64
CA TRP A 339 11.08 -9.28 -15.76
C TRP A 339 10.14 -8.20 -16.32
N ALA A 340 10.36 -6.93 -15.98
CA ALA A 340 9.61 -5.80 -16.53
C ALA A 340 9.86 -5.63 -18.04
N ASP A 341 8.79 -5.61 -18.84
CA ASP A 341 8.84 -5.13 -20.23
C ASP A 341 8.01 -3.84 -20.38
N PRO A 342 8.66 -2.67 -20.43
CA PRO A 342 8.01 -1.40 -20.71
C PRO A 342 7.17 -1.37 -22.00
N LYS A 343 7.47 -2.20 -23.00
CA LYS A 343 6.74 -2.23 -24.28
C LYS A 343 5.30 -2.74 -24.11
N CYS A 344 5.05 -3.54 -23.08
CA CYS A 344 3.72 -4.02 -22.71
C CYS A 344 2.86 -2.94 -22.03
N VAL A 345 3.44 -1.81 -21.59
CA VAL A 345 2.70 -0.71 -20.98
C VAL A 345 2.14 0.23 -22.06
N SER A 346 0.82 0.36 -22.10
CA SER A 346 0.08 1.14 -23.10
C SER A 346 0.44 2.64 -23.11
N SER A 347 0.14 3.31 -24.22
CA SER A 347 0.30 4.76 -24.35
C SER A 347 -0.59 5.53 -23.36
N ARG A 348 -1.79 5.03 -23.05
CA ARG A 348 -2.71 5.63 -22.05
C ARG A 348 -2.11 5.52 -20.64
N ALA A 349 -1.62 4.34 -20.25
CA ALA A 349 -0.99 4.12 -18.95
C ALA A 349 0.28 4.97 -18.77
N ARG A 350 1.12 5.04 -19.81
CA ARG A 350 2.29 5.93 -19.87
C ARG A 350 1.91 7.39 -19.70
N SER A 351 0.86 7.85 -20.39
CA SER A 351 0.37 9.24 -20.30
C SER A 351 -0.08 9.61 -18.88
N ARG A 352 -0.84 8.73 -18.21
CA ARG A 352 -1.29 8.94 -16.82
C ARG A 352 -0.11 8.97 -15.83
N GLY A 353 0.86 8.06 -15.95
CA GLY A 353 2.02 8.01 -15.04
C GLY A 353 3.03 9.15 -15.18
N LYS A 354 3.18 9.72 -16.38
CA LYS A 354 4.27 10.65 -16.75
C LYS A 354 4.42 11.91 -15.86
N SER A 355 3.33 12.37 -15.26
CA SER A 355 3.27 13.55 -14.40
C SER A 355 3.02 13.23 -12.91
N GLN A 356 2.81 11.95 -12.58
CA GLN A 356 2.40 11.46 -11.25
C GLN A 356 3.56 10.83 -10.44
N CYS A 357 4.77 10.81 -10.98
CA CYS A 357 5.92 10.24 -10.27
C CYS A 357 6.43 11.17 -9.14
N GLY A 358 6.62 10.62 -7.95
CA GLY A 358 6.90 11.37 -6.72
C GLY A 358 5.66 12.01 -6.09
N THR A 359 4.47 11.45 -6.29
CA THR A 359 3.19 11.96 -5.77
C THR A 359 2.46 10.92 -4.92
N MET A 360 1.71 11.39 -3.94
CA MET A 360 0.98 10.52 -2.98
C MET A 360 -0.20 9.83 -3.64
N GLY A 361 -1.08 10.61 -4.28
CA GLY A 361 -2.38 10.15 -4.75
C GLY A 361 -3.52 10.41 -3.77
N ALA A 362 -4.66 9.76 -4.01
CA ALA A 362 -5.89 9.82 -3.23
C ALA A 362 -6.23 8.44 -2.63
N GLY A 363 -7.44 8.27 -2.11
CA GLY A 363 -7.90 7.04 -1.45
C GLY A 363 -7.08 6.74 -0.20
N ASN A 364 -6.66 5.48 -0.02
CA ASN A 364 -5.96 5.04 1.19
C ASN A 364 -4.50 5.51 1.32
N HIS A 365 -3.95 6.23 0.33
CA HIS A 365 -2.57 6.73 0.39
C HIS A 365 -2.37 7.84 1.42
N TYR A 366 -1.19 7.87 2.02
CA TYR A 366 -0.80 8.86 3.03
C TYR A 366 0.72 9.02 3.19
N CYS A 367 1.11 10.08 3.88
CA CYS A 367 2.41 10.16 4.55
C CYS A 367 2.17 10.54 6.02
N GLU A 368 2.63 9.71 6.96
CA GLU A 368 2.46 9.93 8.39
C GLU A 368 3.80 10.06 9.10
N VAL A 369 3.94 11.09 9.94
CA VAL A 369 4.99 11.14 10.96
C VAL A 369 4.42 10.46 12.21
N GLN A 370 5.11 9.42 12.65
CA GLN A 370 4.68 8.52 13.72
C GLN A 370 5.76 8.42 14.80
N VAL A 371 5.37 8.00 15.98
CA VAL A 371 6.23 7.80 17.15
C VAL A 371 6.14 6.33 17.58
N VAL A 372 7.28 5.70 17.83
CA VAL A 372 7.33 4.35 18.42
C VAL A 372 6.79 4.40 19.84
N ASP A 373 5.64 3.78 20.11
CA ASP A 373 4.98 3.84 21.42
C ASP A 373 5.09 2.54 22.23
N GLU A 374 5.23 1.39 21.57
CA GLU A 374 5.55 0.10 22.20
C GLU A 374 6.62 -0.67 21.41
N ILE A 375 7.51 -1.38 22.11
CA ILE A 375 8.50 -2.30 21.53
C ILE A 375 8.26 -3.69 22.11
N HIS A 376 7.99 -4.67 21.24
CA HIS A 376 7.70 -6.07 21.60
C HIS A 376 8.90 -6.99 21.36
N ASP A 377 9.75 -6.67 20.37
CA ASP A 377 11.01 -7.35 20.09
C ASP A 377 12.17 -6.34 20.04
N PRO A 378 12.85 -6.08 21.17
CA PRO A 378 13.93 -5.09 21.22
C PRO A 378 15.13 -5.40 20.31
N GLU A 379 15.46 -6.68 20.10
CA GLU A 379 16.58 -7.07 19.25
C GLU A 379 16.25 -6.85 17.77
N ALA A 380 15.04 -7.24 17.34
CA ALA A 380 14.58 -6.97 15.98
C ALA A 380 14.39 -5.47 15.70
N ALA A 381 13.85 -4.72 16.68
CA ALA A 381 13.73 -3.26 16.57
C ALA A 381 15.12 -2.59 16.42
N LYS A 382 16.10 -3.00 17.24
CA LYS A 382 17.46 -2.47 17.20
C LYS A 382 18.17 -2.76 15.88
N VAL A 383 17.99 -3.96 15.30
CA VAL A 383 18.47 -4.29 13.95
C VAL A 383 17.81 -3.41 12.88
N MET A 384 16.54 -3.05 13.05
CA MET A 384 15.85 -2.06 12.20
C MET A 384 16.29 -0.60 12.46
N GLY A 385 17.12 -0.35 13.47
CA GLY A 385 17.57 0.99 13.86
C GLY A 385 16.59 1.76 14.74
N VAL A 386 15.68 1.05 15.41
CA VAL A 386 14.75 1.54 16.43
C VAL A 386 15.22 1.06 17.80
N ASP A 387 15.65 1.96 18.68
CA ASP A 387 16.30 1.60 19.96
C ASP A 387 15.51 2.01 21.21
N ARG A 388 14.44 2.80 21.06
CA ARG A 388 13.67 3.36 22.19
C ARG A 388 12.24 3.74 21.84
N VAL A 389 11.38 3.67 22.84
CA VAL A 389 10.06 4.32 22.84
C VAL A 389 10.24 5.83 22.76
N GLY A 390 9.37 6.51 22.02
CA GLY A 390 9.46 7.95 21.73
C GLY A 390 10.23 8.29 20.45
N GLN A 391 10.89 7.33 19.79
CA GLN A 391 11.63 7.56 18.55
C GLN A 391 10.68 7.87 17.38
N VAL A 392 11.04 8.87 16.56
CA VAL A 392 10.23 9.32 15.42
C VAL A 392 10.56 8.52 14.17
N CYS A 393 9.51 8.07 13.48
CA CYS A 393 9.56 7.44 12.17
C CYS A 393 8.62 8.15 11.18
N VAL A 394 8.79 7.91 9.88
CA VAL A 394 7.89 8.43 8.83
C VAL A 394 7.44 7.30 7.92
N MET A 395 6.13 7.05 7.89
CA MET A 395 5.51 6.05 7.02
C MET A 395 5.00 6.71 5.73
N ILE A 396 5.24 6.07 4.60
CA ILE A 396 4.82 6.51 3.27
C ILE A 396 4.06 5.37 2.61
N HIS A 397 2.76 5.56 2.35
CA HIS A 397 1.90 4.60 1.66
C HIS A 397 1.49 5.17 0.30
N SER A 398 1.98 4.57 -0.78
CA SER A 398 1.59 4.88 -2.16
C SER A 398 2.05 3.77 -3.12
N GLY A 399 1.41 3.67 -4.28
CA GLY A 399 1.73 2.70 -5.34
C GLY A 399 2.15 3.29 -6.68
N SER A 400 1.72 2.60 -7.74
CA SER A 400 1.99 2.89 -9.16
C SER A 400 1.16 4.02 -9.76
N ARG A 401 0.19 4.56 -8.99
CA ARG A 401 -0.68 5.66 -9.42
C ARG A 401 -1.52 5.28 -10.65
N GLY A 402 -1.94 6.26 -11.46
CA GLY A 402 -2.76 6.02 -12.66
C GLY A 402 -2.10 5.14 -13.72
N LEU A 403 -0.78 4.89 -13.62
CA LEU A 403 -0.07 4.00 -14.54
C LEU A 403 -0.46 2.54 -14.31
N GLY A 404 -0.32 2.01 -13.09
CA GLY A 404 -0.67 0.61 -12.82
C GLY A 404 -2.18 0.38 -12.82
N HIS A 405 -2.98 1.36 -12.38
CA HIS A 405 -4.43 1.31 -12.55
C HIS A 405 -4.80 1.10 -14.02
N GLN A 406 -4.23 1.89 -14.93
CA GLN A 406 -4.51 1.76 -16.34
C GLN A 406 -3.97 0.44 -16.93
N VAL A 407 -2.81 -0.04 -16.47
CA VAL A 407 -2.33 -1.39 -16.83
C VAL A 407 -3.36 -2.45 -16.43
N CYS A 408 -3.88 -2.43 -15.20
CA CYS A 408 -4.91 -3.36 -14.77
C CYS A 408 -6.18 -3.26 -15.65
N THR A 409 -6.68 -2.04 -15.88
CA THR A 409 -7.84 -1.78 -16.75
C THR A 409 -7.64 -2.31 -18.18
N ASP A 410 -6.49 -2.01 -18.80
CA ASP A 410 -6.18 -2.39 -20.18
C ASP A 410 -6.15 -3.92 -20.32
N TYR A 411 -5.49 -4.63 -19.39
CA TYR A 411 -5.42 -6.09 -19.44
C TYR A 411 -6.73 -6.78 -19.06
N LEU A 412 -7.57 -6.22 -18.18
CA LEU A 412 -8.91 -6.78 -17.94
C LEU A 412 -9.74 -6.81 -19.24
N VAL A 413 -9.64 -5.78 -20.09
CA VAL A 413 -10.30 -5.73 -21.41
C VAL A 413 -9.73 -6.75 -22.41
N GLU A 414 -8.43 -7.07 -22.35
CA GLU A 414 -7.84 -8.14 -23.16
C GLU A 414 -8.24 -9.53 -22.66
N LEU A 415 -8.24 -9.74 -21.34
CA LEU A 415 -8.61 -11.00 -20.71
C LEU A 415 -10.08 -11.33 -20.90
N ASP A 416 -10.98 -10.35 -20.90
CA ASP A 416 -12.40 -10.56 -21.22
C ASP A 416 -12.61 -11.10 -22.65
N LYS A 417 -11.70 -10.79 -23.60
CA LYS A 417 -11.73 -11.32 -24.97
C LYS A 417 -11.14 -12.74 -25.03
N GLU A 418 -10.11 -13.00 -24.24
CA GLU A 418 -9.47 -14.32 -24.17
C GLU A 418 -10.34 -15.34 -23.43
N MET A 419 -10.97 -14.95 -22.32
CA MET A 419 -11.91 -15.79 -21.56
C MET A 419 -13.10 -16.24 -22.41
N LYS A 420 -13.60 -15.40 -23.33
CA LYS A 420 -14.65 -15.78 -24.31
C LYS A 420 -14.24 -16.86 -25.31
N ARG A 421 -12.94 -17.12 -25.46
CA ARG A 421 -12.37 -18.19 -26.32
C ARG A 421 -11.89 -19.40 -25.51
N SER A 422 -11.77 -19.23 -24.19
CA SER A 422 -11.26 -20.23 -23.27
C SER A 422 -12.36 -21.23 -22.86
N SER A 423 -11.97 -22.45 -22.55
CA SER A 423 -12.84 -23.45 -21.89
C SER A 423 -12.85 -23.31 -20.36
N VAL A 424 -12.09 -22.37 -19.79
CA VAL A 424 -12.04 -22.13 -18.34
C VAL A 424 -13.37 -21.52 -17.86
N SER A 425 -14.13 -22.31 -17.10
CA SER A 425 -15.29 -21.82 -16.35
C SER A 425 -14.81 -21.12 -15.06
N LEU A 426 -15.23 -19.87 -14.88
CA LEU A 426 -15.04 -19.10 -13.65
C LEU A 426 -16.40 -18.85 -12.99
N ASN A 427 -16.44 -18.87 -11.66
CA ASN A 427 -17.65 -18.55 -10.88
C ASN A 427 -17.97 -17.04 -10.85
N ASP A 428 -17.02 -16.21 -11.28
CA ASP A 428 -17.11 -14.76 -11.29
C ASP A 428 -16.34 -14.23 -12.51
N ARG A 429 -16.92 -13.28 -13.25
CA ARG A 429 -16.26 -12.63 -14.39
C ARG A 429 -15.09 -11.75 -13.94
N GLN A 430 -15.14 -11.19 -12.73
CA GLN A 430 -14.06 -10.37 -12.18
C GLN A 430 -12.78 -11.18 -11.90
N LEU A 431 -12.85 -12.52 -11.91
CA LEU A 431 -11.68 -13.40 -11.84
C LEU A 431 -10.98 -13.61 -13.20
N ALA A 432 -11.25 -12.78 -14.20
CA ALA A 432 -10.63 -12.83 -15.53
C ALA A 432 -9.11 -13.06 -15.44
N CYS A 433 -8.63 -14.05 -16.19
CA CYS A 433 -7.28 -14.58 -16.07
C CYS A 433 -6.77 -15.14 -17.40
N ALA A 434 -5.45 -15.16 -17.60
CA ALA A 434 -4.82 -15.86 -18.72
C ALA A 434 -3.82 -16.89 -18.20
N LYS A 435 -3.58 -17.95 -18.98
CA LYS A 435 -2.46 -18.86 -18.72
C LYS A 435 -1.15 -18.08 -18.68
N ILE A 436 -0.30 -18.34 -17.70
CA ILE A 436 0.98 -17.62 -17.48
C ILE A 436 1.81 -17.59 -18.76
N ASN A 437 1.89 -18.73 -19.45
CA ASN A 437 2.71 -18.91 -20.66
C ASN A 437 2.01 -18.46 -21.96
N SER A 438 0.81 -17.86 -21.90
CA SER A 438 0.19 -17.26 -23.10
C SER A 438 0.80 -15.89 -23.41
N ALA A 439 0.63 -15.41 -24.65
CA ALA A 439 1.09 -14.08 -25.04
C ALA A 439 0.50 -12.96 -24.17
N VAL A 440 -0.79 -13.05 -23.83
CA VAL A 440 -1.48 -12.09 -22.94
C VAL A 440 -0.96 -12.21 -21.50
N GLY A 441 -0.75 -13.44 -20.99
CA GLY A 441 -0.23 -13.67 -19.65
C GLY A 441 1.18 -13.12 -19.45
N GLN A 442 2.11 -13.41 -20.37
CA GLN A 442 3.46 -12.84 -20.35
C GLN A 442 3.47 -11.32 -20.52
N SER A 443 2.62 -10.79 -21.42
CA SER A 443 2.50 -9.34 -21.64
C SER A 443 2.01 -8.62 -20.38
N TYR A 444 0.96 -9.15 -19.70
CA TYR A 444 0.50 -8.62 -18.42
C TYR A 444 1.59 -8.67 -17.35
N LEU A 445 2.32 -9.78 -17.21
CA LEU A 445 3.40 -9.91 -16.22
C LEU A 445 4.53 -8.89 -16.46
N GLY A 446 4.89 -8.62 -17.73
CA GLY A 446 5.87 -7.60 -18.10
C GLY A 446 5.40 -6.16 -17.84
N ALA A 447 4.12 -5.86 -18.10
CA ALA A 447 3.51 -4.57 -17.79
C ALA A 447 3.30 -4.34 -16.29
N MET A 448 2.88 -5.36 -15.55
CA MET A 448 2.74 -5.35 -14.09
C MET A 448 4.09 -5.11 -13.41
N ALA A 449 5.15 -5.79 -13.84
CA ALA A 449 6.50 -5.53 -13.31
C ALA A 449 7.01 -4.12 -13.66
N SER A 450 6.66 -3.60 -14.83
CA SER A 450 6.95 -2.22 -15.23
C SER A 450 6.24 -1.19 -14.33
N ALA A 451 4.97 -1.42 -14.00
CA ALA A 451 4.22 -0.62 -13.03
C ALA A 451 4.78 -0.76 -11.61
N GLY A 452 5.22 -1.96 -11.24
CA GLY A 452 5.91 -2.22 -9.97
C GLY A 452 7.22 -1.42 -9.83
N ASN A 453 8.05 -1.39 -10.87
CA ASN A 453 9.26 -0.58 -10.92
C ASN A 453 8.97 0.93 -10.82
N PHE A 454 7.88 1.40 -11.44
CA PHE A 454 7.42 2.78 -11.29
C PHE A 454 7.00 3.10 -9.84
N ALA A 455 6.28 2.21 -9.16
CA ALA A 455 5.84 2.39 -7.76
C ALA A 455 7.01 2.46 -6.76
N PHE A 456 8.02 1.58 -6.89
CA PHE A 456 9.24 1.66 -6.07
C PHE A 456 9.98 3.00 -6.28
N CYS A 457 10.01 3.50 -7.52
CA CYS A 457 10.55 4.83 -7.82
C CYS A 457 9.70 5.95 -7.21
N ASN A 458 8.37 5.83 -7.27
CA ASN A 458 7.43 6.79 -6.67
C ASN A 458 7.67 6.95 -5.16
N ARG A 459 7.67 5.84 -4.40
CA ARG A 459 7.95 5.85 -2.95
C ARG A 459 9.36 6.36 -2.61
N SER A 460 10.36 6.08 -3.46
CA SER A 460 11.73 6.59 -3.28
C SER A 460 11.82 8.11 -3.47
N LEU A 461 11.12 8.67 -4.47
CA LEU A 461 11.05 10.10 -4.67
C LEU A 461 10.25 10.79 -3.55
N MET A 462 9.16 10.18 -3.07
CA MET A 462 8.43 10.67 -1.90
C MET A 462 9.33 10.70 -0.64
N ALA A 463 10.12 9.64 -0.39
CA ALA A 463 11.07 9.62 0.72
C ALA A 463 12.13 10.74 0.62
N ALA A 464 12.59 11.04 -0.59
CA ALA A 464 13.49 12.16 -0.84
C ALA A 464 12.83 13.53 -0.56
N GLN A 465 11.54 13.69 -0.86
CA GLN A 465 10.77 14.89 -0.49
C GLN A 465 10.49 14.98 1.03
N VAL A 466 10.27 13.85 1.72
CA VAL A 466 10.19 13.81 3.19
C VAL A 466 11.51 14.28 3.81
N ARG A 467 12.65 13.71 3.39
CA ARG A 467 13.99 14.13 3.82
C ARG A 467 14.19 15.64 3.63
N LYS A 468 13.80 16.16 2.47
CA LYS A 468 13.85 17.61 2.19
C LYS A 468 12.95 18.42 3.13
N ALA A 469 11.71 18.00 3.39
CA ALA A 469 10.81 18.68 4.32
C ALA A 469 11.34 18.72 5.76
N PHE A 470 11.96 17.62 6.23
CA PHE A 470 12.64 17.58 7.51
C PHE A 470 13.85 18.53 7.54
N LYS A 471 14.65 18.61 6.47
CA LYS A 471 15.75 19.59 6.35
C LYS A 471 15.25 21.03 6.41
N GLU A 472 14.13 21.34 5.75
CA GLU A 472 13.50 22.67 5.75
C GLU A 472 13.00 23.09 7.15
N VAL A 473 12.57 22.15 7.99
CA VAL A 473 11.95 22.43 9.31
C VAL A 473 12.94 22.34 10.48
N PHE A 474 13.86 21.37 10.47
CA PHE A 474 14.83 21.15 11.55
C PHE A 474 16.19 21.82 11.29
N CYS A 475 16.41 22.40 10.10
CA CYS A 475 17.67 23.04 9.70
C CYS A 475 18.92 22.14 9.84
N ARG A 476 18.73 20.81 9.80
CA ARG A 476 19.76 19.76 9.91
C ARG A 476 19.80 18.93 8.63
N ASP A 477 20.93 18.32 8.29
CA ASP A 477 20.93 17.40 7.16
C ASP A 477 20.16 16.10 7.50
N PRO A 478 19.39 15.52 6.57
CA PRO A 478 18.71 14.25 6.77
C PRO A 478 19.65 13.09 7.14
N ARG A 479 20.95 13.17 6.78
CA ARG A 479 21.99 12.26 7.27
C ARG A 479 22.21 12.42 8.78
N ASP A 480 22.34 13.65 9.27
CA ASP A 480 22.52 13.97 10.69
C ASP A 480 21.27 13.64 11.53
N MET A 481 20.10 13.55 10.90
CA MET A 481 18.84 13.10 11.49
C MET A 481 18.58 11.59 11.34
N ASP A 482 19.54 10.84 10.78
CA ASP A 482 19.49 9.39 10.60
C ASP A 482 18.26 8.90 9.79
N MET A 483 17.89 9.65 8.74
CA MET A 483 16.67 9.43 7.94
C MET A 483 16.75 8.25 6.94
N HIS A 484 17.23 7.10 7.41
CA HIS A 484 17.39 5.88 6.63
C HIS A 484 16.09 5.10 6.48
N VAL A 485 15.95 4.37 5.37
CA VAL A 485 14.85 3.41 5.17
C VAL A 485 15.02 2.23 6.13
N VAL A 486 13.96 1.93 6.90
CA VAL A 486 13.83 0.68 7.63
C VAL A 486 13.53 -0.43 6.63
N TYR A 487 12.38 -0.34 5.95
CA TYR A 487 12.06 -1.20 4.82
C TYR A 487 11.06 -0.53 3.85
N ASP A 488 10.93 -1.10 2.66
CA ASP A 488 9.89 -0.82 1.67
C ASP A 488 9.35 -2.16 1.16
N VAL A 489 8.03 -2.35 1.29
CA VAL A 489 7.35 -3.62 0.99
C VAL A 489 6.03 -3.38 0.28
N CYS A 490 5.69 -4.26 -0.66
CA CYS A 490 4.46 -4.19 -1.45
C CYS A 490 3.37 -5.11 -0.90
N HIS A 491 2.10 -4.75 -1.16
CA HIS A 491 0.94 -5.58 -0.79
C HIS A 491 -0.03 -5.89 -1.96
N ASN A 492 0.24 -5.36 -3.15
CA ASN A 492 -0.51 -5.63 -4.39
C ASN A 492 0.46 -6.08 -5.49
N ILE A 493 0.76 -7.38 -5.59
CA ILE A 493 1.73 -7.89 -6.58
C ILE A 493 1.48 -9.37 -6.92
N ALA A 494 1.91 -9.81 -8.12
CA ALA A 494 2.18 -11.21 -8.37
C ALA A 494 3.69 -11.42 -8.56
N LYS A 495 4.28 -12.43 -7.91
CA LYS A 495 5.73 -12.70 -7.98
C LYS A 495 6.06 -14.16 -8.13
N PHE A 496 7.11 -14.43 -8.91
CA PHE A 496 7.72 -15.76 -9.00
C PHE A 496 8.56 -16.03 -7.77
N GLU A 497 8.21 -17.07 -7.02
CA GLU A 497 8.88 -17.46 -5.78
C GLU A 497 9.05 -18.99 -5.74
N GLU A 498 9.98 -19.46 -4.91
CA GLU A 498 10.19 -20.89 -4.67
C GLU A 498 9.65 -21.24 -3.28
N HIS A 499 8.78 -22.24 -3.22
CA HIS A 499 8.12 -22.67 -1.98
C HIS A 499 8.10 -24.19 -1.90
N VAL A 500 8.18 -24.75 -0.70
CA VAL A 500 8.05 -26.19 -0.47
C VAL A 500 6.56 -26.55 -0.42
N VAL A 501 6.10 -27.42 -1.32
CA VAL A 501 4.74 -27.93 -1.35
C VAL A 501 4.76 -29.44 -1.51
N ASP A 502 4.00 -30.15 -0.66
CA ASP A 502 3.98 -31.62 -0.59
C ASP A 502 5.37 -32.26 -0.41
N GLY A 503 6.32 -31.50 0.15
CA GLY A 503 7.72 -31.91 0.37
C GLY A 503 8.67 -31.55 -0.79
N GLU A 504 8.17 -31.05 -1.91
CA GLU A 504 8.97 -30.68 -3.09
C GLU A 504 9.15 -29.16 -3.21
N VAL A 505 10.34 -28.71 -3.62
CA VAL A 505 10.55 -27.29 -3.97
C VAL A 505 9.89 -27.01 -5.31
N LYS A 506 8.92 -26.10 -5.34
CA LYS A 506 8.17 -25.71 -6.53
C LYS A 506 8.29 -24.23 -6.81
N LYS A 507 8.47 -23.88 -8.08
CA LYS A 507 8.41 -22.49 -8.55
C LYS A 507 6.95 -22.11 -8.78
N VAL A 508 6.45 -21.17 -7.98
CA VAL A 508 5.06 -20.73 -8.01
C VAL A 508 4.97 -19.25 -8.38
N LEU A 509 3.83 -18.83 -8.95
CA LEU A 509 3.46 -17.42 -9.05
C LEU A 509 2.50 -17.10 -7.90
N VAL A 510 2.98 -16.36 -6.90
CA VAL A 510 2.19 -15.95 -5.73
C VAL A 510 1.53 -14.61 -6.01
N HIS A 511 0.21 -14.61 -6.12
CA HIS A 511 -0.64 -13.43 -6.15
C HIS A 511 -0.91 -12.97 -4.71
N ARG A 512 -0.70 -11.68 -4.45
CA ARG A 512 -1.02 -11.02 -3.19
C ARG A 512 -1.75 -9.72 -3.49
N LYS A 513 -2.95 -9.56 -2.94
CA LYS A 513 -3.76 -8.33 -3.04
C LYS A 513 -4.21 -7.94 -1.65
N GLY A 514 -3.77 -6.79 -1.16
CA GLY A 514 -3.86 -6.45 0.26
C GLY A 514 -3.15 -7.48 1.16
N ALA A 515 -2.03 -8.05 0.72
CA ALA A 515 -1.27 -9.01 1.52
C ALA A 515 0.24 -8.85 1.28
N THR A 516 1.02 -8.91 2.35
CA THR A 516 2.44 -8.53 2.34
C THR A 516 3.33 -9.77 2.37
N ARG A 517 4.48 -9.74 1.69
CA ARG A 517 5.49 -10.80 1.86
C ARG A 517 6.12 -10.72 3.26
N ALA A 518 6.39 -11.88 3.86
CA ALA A 518 6.81 -12.05 5.24
C ALA A 518 7.85 -13.19 5.39
N PHE A 519 8.92 -13.16 4.59
CA PHE A 519 9.96 -14.20 4.59
C PHE A 519 10.67 -14.35 5.96
N PRO A 520 11.05 -15.59 6.35
CA PRO A 520 11.58 -15.92 7.67
C PRO A 520 13.03 -15.44 7.86
N PRO A 521 13.57 -15.52 9.08
CA PRO A 521 15.01 -15.46 9.30
C PRO A 521 15.76 -16.43 8.36
N HIS A 522 17.00 -16.09 8.01
CA HIS A 522 17.90 -16.88 7.17
C HIS A 522 17.45 -17.14 5.71
N HIS A 523 16.32 -16.55 5.27
CA HIS A 523 15.84 -16.69 3.90
C HIS A 523 16.77 -15.98 2.88
N PRO A 524 17.23 -16.63 1.79
CA PRO A 524 18.31 -16.12 0.93
C PRO A 524 18.00 -14.80 0.21
N CYS A 525 16.72 -14.49 -0.05
CA CYS A 525 16.31 -13.21 -0.64
C CYS A 525 16.42 -12.00 0.32
N LEU A 526 16.71 -12.20 1.61
CA LEU A 526 16.81 -11.10 2.56
C LEU A 526 18.18 -10.42 2.54
N PRO A 527 18.24 -9.09 2.74
CA PRO A 527 19.49 -8.37 2.97
C PRO A 527 20.22 -8.95 4.20
N PRO A 528 21.57 -9.02 4.22
CA PRO A 528 22.33 -9.58 5.35
C PRO A 528 21.93 -9.02 6.73
N LYS A 529 21.59 -7.72 6.78
CA LYS A 529 21.07 -7.01 7.96
C LYS A 529 19.81 -7.66 8.56
N TYR A 530 18.92 -8.20 7.73
CA TYR A 530 17.63 -8.75 8.17
C TYR A 530 17.58 -10.27 8.21
N GLN A 531 18.65 -10.94 7.78
CA GLN A 531 18.81 -12.40 7.93
C GLN A 531 18.55 -12.89 9.38
N PRO A 532 19.01 -12.24 10.47
CA PRO A 532 18.81 -12.77 11.82
C PRO A 532 17.37 -12.63 12.36
N ILE A 533 16.56 -11.72 11.78
CA ILE A 533 15.27 -11.30 12.36
C ILE A 533 14.05 -11.62 11.47
N GLY A 534 14.30 -11.99 10.21
CA GLY A 534 13.27 -12.15 9.18
C GLY A 534 12.96 -10.85 8.45
N GLN A 535 12.12 -10.93 7.42
CA GLN A 535 11.75 -9.75 6.64
C GLN A 535 10.99 -8.74 7.52
N PRO A 536 11.35 -7.45 7.55
CA PRO A 536 10.47 -6.44 8.11
C PRO A 536 9.17 -6.38 7.31
N VAL A 537 8.05 -6.33 8.01
CA VAL A 537 6.70 -6.19 7.44
C VAL A 537 6.07 -4.95 8.05
N ILE A 538 5.63 -4.02 7.21
CA ILE A 538 5.07 -2.75 7.66
C ILE A 538 3.56 -2.80 7.45
N ILE A 539 2.80 -2.71 8.54
CA ILE A 539 1.34 -2.79 8.57
C ILE A 539 0.78 -1.40 8.84
N GLY A 540 0.11 -0.84 7.84
CA GLY A 540 -0.56 0.45 7.95
C GLY A 540 -1.86 0.37 8.75
N GLY A 541 -2.06 1.31 9.67
CA GLY A 541 -3.36 1.51 10.30
C GLY A 541 -4.39 2.12 9.35
N SER A 542 -5.52 2.54 9.90
CA SER A 542 -6.40 3.55 9.31
C SER A 542 -6.02 4.96 9.80
N MET A 543 -6.58 6.01 9.19
CA MET A 543 -6.20 7.39 9.47
C MET A 543 -6.31 7.73 10.97
N GLY A 544 -5.18 8.02 11.60
CA GLY A 544 -5.12 8.35 13.03
C GLY A 544 -5.27 7.16 13.98
N THR A 545 -5.18 5.92 13.54
CA THR A 545 -5.00 4.74 14.41
C THR A 545 -3.53 4.32 14.46
N CYS A 546 -3.18 3.28 15.24
CA CYS A 546 -1.79 2.82 15.29
C CYS A 546 -1.39 2.06 14.02
N SER A 547 -0.09 2.03 13.74
CA SER A 547 0.53 1.17 12.74
C SER A 547 1.50 0.21 13.43
N TYR A 548 1.87 -0.89 12.76
CA TYR A 548 2.79 -1.88 13.33
C TYR A 548 3.93 -2.19 12.38
N VAL A 549 5.08 -2.54 12.96
CA VAL A 549 6.13 -3.27 12.26
C VAL A 549 6.22 -4.66 12.86
N LEU A 550 6.22 -5.66 11.98
CA LEU A 550 6.33 -7.08 12.29
C LEU A 550 7.59 -7.64 11.62
N THR A 551 7.94 -8.89 11.95
CA THR A 551 8.89 -9.68 11.15
C THR A 551 8.26 -10.95 10.58
N GLY A 552 8.78 -11.41 9.44
CA GLY A 552 8.47 -12.70 8.86
C GLY A 552 8.97 -13.88 9.70
N THR A 553 8.37 -15.06 9.50
CA THR A 553 8.53 -16.23 10.39
C THR A 553 8.42 -17.53 9.62
N GLU A 554 8.97 -18.64 10.12
CA GLU A 554 8.88 -19.96 9.45
C GLU A 554 7.42 -20.42 9.25
N GLY A 555 6.53 -20.04 10.17
CA GLY A 555 5.12 -20.33 10.04
C GLY A 555 4.46 -19.62 8.86
N SER A 556 5.02 -18.54 8.32
CA SER A 556 4.55 -17.90 7.08
C SER A 556 4.92 -18.73 5.85
N MET A 557 6.13 -19.30 5.79
CA MET A 557 6.53 -20.21 4.70
C MET A 557 5.69 -21.49 4.72
N ALA A 558 5.49 -22.07 5.90
CA ALA A 558 4.76 -23.31 6.07
C ALA A 558 3.24 -23.19 5.82
N GLN A 559 2.64 -22.00 6.00
CA GLN A 559 1.18 -21.83 5.97
C GLN A 559 0.66 -20.89 4.87
N THR A 560 1.43 -19.87 4.44
CA THR A 560 0.90 -18.73 3.66
C THR A 560 1.74 -18.34 2.46
N PHE A 561 2.61 -19.24 1.97
CA PHE A 561 3.61 -18.92 0.93
C PHE A 561 4.43 -17.67 1.29
N GLY A 562 4.92 -17.62 2.53
CA GLY A 562 5.73 -16.51 3.01
C GLY A 562 4.98 -15.19 3.08
N SER A 563 3.74 -15.16 3.57
CA SER A 563 2.86 -13.97 3.50
C SER A 563 2.14 -13.64 4.82
N THR A 564 1.71 -12.39 4.99
CA THR A 564 0.86 -11.93 6.10
C THR A 564 -0.06 -10.78 5.67
N CYS A 565 -0.80 -10.19 6.60
CA CYS A 565 -1.66 -9.00 6.41
C CYS A 565 -0.93 -7.78 5.82
N HIS A 566 -1.67 -6.73 5.46
CA HIS A 566 -1.12 -5.45 4.97
C HIS A 566 -1.56 -4.21 5.76
N GLY A 567 -2.71 -4.29 6.45
CA GLY A 567 -3.24 -3.15 7.20
C GLY A 567 -4.46 -3.52 8.04
N ALA A 568 -5.31 -2.54 8.32
CA ALA A 568 -6.57 -2.75 9.02
C ALA A 568 -7.63 -3.52 8.18
N GLY A 569 -7.74 -3.18 6.90
CA GLY A 569 -8.86 -3.58 6.04
C GLY A 569 -10.13 -2.78 6.32
N ARG A 570 -10.90 -2.46 5.28
CA ARG A 570 -12.16 -1.71 5.44
C ARG A 570 -13.24 -2.60 6.05
N GLU A 571 -14.05 -2.01 6.92
CA GLU A 571 -15.29 -2.60 7.43
C GLU A 571 -16.52 -1.97 6.76
N MET A 572 -16.40 -0.71 6.32
CA MET A 572 -17.45 0.06 5.65
C MET A 572 -17.05 0.51 4.25
N SER A 573 -18.03 0.62 3.34
CA SER A 573 -17.86 1.28 2.04
C SER A 573 -17.50 2.76 2.20
N ARG A 574 -17.11 3.41 1.10
CA ARG A 574 -16.79 4.85 1.09
C ARG A 574 -18.05 5.66 1.29
N SER A 575 -19.09 5.33 0.55
CA SER A 575 -20.41 5.96 0.64
C SER A 575 -21.05 5.83 2.02
N HIS A 576 -20.86 4.70 2.72
CA HIS A 576 -21.34 4.56 4.10
C HIS A 576 -20.54 5.45 5.07
N ALA A 577 -19.20 5.43 4.97
CA ALA A 577 -18.34 6.27 5.80
C ALA A 577 -18.61 7.77 5.64
N LEU A 578 -18.92 8.23 4.41
CA LEU A 578 -19.31 9.62 4.13
C LEU A 578 -20.67 10.04 4.74
N LYS A 579 -21.55 9.07 5.03
CA LYS A 579 -22.84 9.32 5.72
C LYS A 579 -22.70 9.30 7.23
N GLU A 580 -21.83 8.45 7.76
CA GLU A 580 -21.61 8.27 9.20
C GLU A 580 -20.65 9.32 9.80
N PHE A 581 -19.58 9.67 9.07
CA PHE A 581 -18.52 10.54 9.57
C PHE A 581 -18.56 11.93 8.94
N SER A 582 -18.30 12.96 9.78
CA SER A 582 -18.08 14.33 9.32
C SER A 582 -16.59 14.68 9.38
N SER A 583 -16.03 15.16 8.26
CA SER A 583 -14.62 15.58 8.16
C SER A 583 -14.19 16.57 9.24
N GLY A 584 -15.08 17.45 9.67
CA GLY A 584 -14.84 18.41 10.76
C GLY A 584 -14.70 17.71 12.12
N ASN A 585 -15.56 16.72 12.39
CA ASN A 585 -15.52 15.93 13.62
C ASN A 585 -14.28 15.02 13.66
N VAL A 586 -13.96 14.35 12.55
CA VAL A 586 -12.75 13.50 12.44
C VAL A 586 -11.49 14.33 12.69
N LYS A 587 -11.37 15.50 12.04
CA LYS A 587 -10.24 16.42 12.26
C LYS A 587 -10.17 16.91 13.71
N ALA A 588 -11.30 17.21 14.33
CA ALA A 588 -11.35 17.66 15.72
C ALA A 588 -10.98 16.54 16.72
N ASP A 589 -11.39 15.30 16.47
CA ASP A 589 -11.00 14.13 17.27
C ASP A 589 -9.50 13.84 17.17
N MET A 590 -8.97 13.79 15.95
CA MET A 590 -7.53 13.64 15.71
C MET A 590 -6.73 14.71 16.47
N LEU A 591 -7.15 15.98 16.41
CA LEU A 591 -6.48 17.06 17.12
C LEU A 591 -6.56 16.92 18.66
N LYS A 592 -7.70 16.51 19.22
CA LYS A 592 -7.84 16.19 20.66
C LYS A 592 -6.89 15.07 21.09
N ARG A 593 -6.65 14.10 20.21
CA ARG A 593 -5.71 12.98 20.40
C ARG A 593 -4.25 13.35 20.11
N GLY A 594 -3.96 14.64 19.84
CA GLY A 594 -2.61 15.16 19.60
C GLY A 594 -2.09 14.94 18.17
N ILE A 595 -2.95 14.57 17.23
CA ILE A 595 -2.60 14.23 15.84
C ILE A 595 -2.94 15.43 14.95
N PHE A 596 -1.95 16.02 14.28
CA PHE A 596 -2.18 17.09 13.32
C PHE A 596 -2.46 16.51 11.92
N VAL A 597 -3.61 16.83 11.31
CA VAL A 597 -3.99 16.30 9.99
C VAL A 597 -4.07 17.38 8.91
N LYS A 598 -3.50 17.08 7.74
CA LYS A 598 -3.54 17.87 6.50
C LYS A 598 -4.07 16.98 5.38
N SER A 599 -4.97 17.51 4.56
CA SER A 599 -5.61 16.78 3.45
C SER A 599 -5.67 17.67 2.22
N GLY A 600 -5.58 17.10 1.02
CA GLY A 600 -5.83 17.77 -0.24
C GLY A 600 -7.33 18.00 -0.46
N ASP A 601 -8.13 16.97 -0.20
CA ASP A 601 -9.60 17.09 -0.06
C ASP A 601 -10.05 16.82 1.39
N SER A 602 -10.93 17.68 1.89
CA SER A 602 -11.63 17.47 3.16
C SER A 602 -12.56 16.26 3.18
N ARG A 603 -13.16 15.85 2.05
CA ARG A 603 -14.08 14.70 1.98
C ARG A 603 -13.38 13.38 2.33
N LEU A 604 -12.14 13.21 1.84
CA LEU A 604 -11.28 12.07 2.16
C LEU A 604 -11.12 11.84 3.67
N LEU A 605 -11.21 12.89 4.51
CA LEU A 605 -11.13 12.73 5.98
C LEU A 605 -12.33 11.98 6.58
N ALA A 606 -13.51 12.02 5.95
CA ALA A 606 -14.68 11.26 6.37
C ALA A 606 -14.67 9.85 5.76
N GLU A 607 -14.37 9.74 4.47
CA GLU A 607 -14.21 8.46 3.75
C GLU A 607 -13.21 7.51 4.42
N GLU A 608 -12.10 8.08 4.92
CA GLU A 608 -10.96 7.37 5.48
C GLU A 608 -10.91 7.46 7.01
N ALA A 609 -12.01 7.84 7.65
CA ALA A 609 -12.13 7.92 9.10
C ALA A 609 -11.75 6.59 9.77
N GLY A 610 -11.10 6.65 10.93
CA GLY A 610 -10.56 5.46 11.60
C GLY A 610 -11.59 4.36 11.88
N GLY A 611 -12.86 4.72 12.09
CA GLY A 611 -13.97 3.78 12.33
C GLY A 611 -14.55 3.12 11.08
N ALA A 612 -14.16 3.53 9.86
CA ALA A 612 -14.54 2.82 8.62
C ALA A 612 -13.71 1.55 8.37
N TYR A 613 -12.76 1.26 9.26
CA TYR A 613 -11.79 0.17 9.19
C TYR A 613 -11.86 -0.72 10.43
N LYS A 614 -11.48 -1.98 10.27
CA LYS A 614 -11.36 -2.92 11.38
C LYS A 614 -10.26 -2.47 12.35
N ASP A 615 -10.27 -3.01 13.57
CA ASP A 615 -9.16 -2.84 14.52
C ASP A 615 -7.89 -3.56 14.02
N VAL A 616 -6.92 -2.77 13.54
CA VAL A 616 -5.59 -3.22 13.12
C VAL A 616 -4.85 -4.02 14.21
N THR A 617 -5.12 -3.75 15.49
CA THR A 617 -4.56 -4.51 16.61
C THR A 617 -5.04 -5.95 16.61
N GLN A 618 -6.33 -6.19 16.33
CA GLN A 618 -6.88 -7.54 16.22
C GLN A 618 -6.34 -8.26 14.98
N VAL A 619 -6.18 -7.56 13.86
CA VAL A 619 -5.55 -8.14 12.65
C VAL A 619 -4.11 -8.61 12.95
N VAL A 620 -3.29 -7.71 13.51
CA VAL A 620 -1.89 -8.00 13.84
C VAL A 620 -1.77 -9.12 14.89
N GLN A 621 -2.60 -9.09 15.95
CA GLN A 621 -2.63 -10.15 16.95
C GLN A 621 -3.05 -11.51 16.37
N THR A 622 -3.97 -11.54 15.40
CA THR A 622 -4.37 -12.78 14.72
C THR A 622 -3.20 -13.37 13.94
N CYS A 623 -2.50 -12.57 13.14
CA CYS A 623 -1.29 -12.99 12.41
C CYS A 623 -0.18 -13.45 13.37
N HIS A 624 -0.05 -12.79 14.53
CA HIS A 624 0.93 -13.17 15.54
C HIS A 624 0.61 -14.51 16.21
N LYS A 625 -0.62 -14.71 16.66
CA LYS A 625 -1.08 -15.97 17.28
C LYS A 625 -1.05 -17.14 16.30
N ALA A 626 -1.35 -16.91 15.03
CA ALA A 626 -1.23 -17.91 13.96
C ALA A 626 0.22 -18.23 13.58
N GLY A 627 1.22 -17.50 14.11
CA GLY A 627 2.64 -17.72 13.85
C GLY A 627 3.07 -17.41 12.42
N ILE A 628 2.34 -16.56 11.69
CA ILE A 628 2.67 -16.14 10.31
C ILE A 628 3.44 -14.80 10.26
N SER A 629 3.52 -14.08 11.38
CA SER A 629 4.43 -12.95 11.58
C SER A 629 4.65 -12.69 13.08
N LYS A 630 5.74 -12.02 13.46
CA LYS A 630 6.06 -11.68 14.86
C LYS A 630 5.93 -10.18 15.08
N MET A 631 5.22 -9.73 16.12
CA MET A 631 5.17 -8.30 16.47
C MET A 631 6.57 -7.80 16.87
N CYS A 632 7.00 -6.66 16.31
CA CYS A 632 8.30 -6.06 16.58
C CYS A 632 8.14 -4.75 17.37
N PHE A 633 7.44 -3.76 16.82
CA PHE A 633 7.10 -2.51 17.53
C PHE A 633 5.83 -1.87 16.95
N ARG A 634 5.19 -1.02 17.76
CA ARG A 634 4.00 -0.24 17.40
C ARG A 634 4.36 1.23 17.20
N LEU A 635 3.62 1.87 16.30
CA LEU A 635 3.77 3.26 15.87
C LEU A 635 2.43 3.98 16.07
N ARG A 636 2.46 5.17 16.69
CA ARG A 636 1.31 6.06 16.83
C ARG A 636 1.51 7.34 15.99
N PRO A 637 0.56 7.74 15.13
CA PRO A 637 0.68 8.98 14.36
C PRO A 637 0.68 10.23 15.25
N VAL A 638 1.44 11.23 14.82
CA VAL A 638 1.45 12.60 15.37
C VAL A 638 1.23 13.66 14.29
N VAL A 639 1.56 13.36 13.04
CA VAL A 639 1.20 14.15 11.86
C VAL A 639 0.69 13.20 10.78
N VAL A 640 -0.43 13.53 10.14
CA VAL A 640 -1.02 12.76 9.04
C VAL A 640 -1.24 13.66 7.83
N ILE A 641 -0.70 13.24 6.69
CA ILE A 641 -0.88 13.88 5.39
C ILE A 641 -1.65 12.92 4.49
N LYS A 642 -2.85 13.33 4.06
CA LYS A 642 -3.69 12.60 3.10
C LYS A 642 -3.65 13.25 1.72
N GLY A 643 -4.13 12.49 0.74
CA GLY A 643 -4.37 12.91 -0.65
C GLY A 643 -5.19 14.19 -0.82
#